data_AF-A0A0P7YXX4-F1
#
_entry.id   AF-A0A0P7YXX4-F1
#
_cell.length_a   1.000
_cell.length_b   1.000
_cell.length_c   1.000
_cell.angle_alpha   90.00
_cell.angle_beta   90.00
_cell.angle_gamma   90.00
#
_symmetry.space_group_name_H-M   'P 1'
#
loop_
_entity.id
_entity.type
_entity.pdbx_description
1 polymer ?
#
loop_
_entity_poly.entity_id
_entity_poly.type
_entity_poly.pdbx_seq_one_letter_code
_entity_poly.pdbx_strand_id
1 'polypeptide(L)'
;MRKQRRRKLTILAAALLGVVISLCSSPAIASFGLSIPGRTQAFVGTIQTEQHSPNAFNAFPDRMVYPLSEHISQFLSSDLSLDLSSDLSSDLSLDQLVDLDHLGKQRYRDGDFAGAIARWNTALQGYRSEGDLFAQASVLSNLALSYQQLSQWDEAERAIAQSLALIASQQKTPTARYWPALAQALTSRGSLEIAMGHPEQALESWQQAARAYEYSDNEAGVSRAQINQAQALRELGYYRQALEKLTQVQENMASQPPSALKAIALHRLGEALRLSGQLAASSRVLTQSLAIAEEQSDPEEISALLLSLGRTAQSQQELAIAQNFYQQAAAAIAHQPAAVQSTQRVPIQLSQLALQVQTAQTLEEWQSVTALWLTIQAQFEQLPANRSTIYHQIHWATHLINIGESQLAAAAGAQPNLQTVAQQLSHAVEQARALTDRRAEAYALGTLGRVYEQHQHWAITRSLTQAALTLSNAISATDIAYEWQWQLGRLWQAPNNPQRSVPQSLKAYYQAVDTLSLLRGDLTAAVSSTQFSFVENVEPIYRQLLSLLLQTDPTAFDYQENLASAREIIELLRLAELDNYFQEACIDVEPIDINSADPKAAILYTLVFEDRLSVILHLPNQPLQHYSTAVAAQEVGKVSEQLRKQLVVRSRRDYLSVAEQLYSWLIAPARLAIDRSGAETLVFVLDGPLQNVPMATLYDGDRFLVEDYAIGLTPGIKLLNPQPWSPLNLKALIAGISKDSNGLGALPFVETEVNAVTSHIDDATVLLNDQFTQAALSNKLKSRAYKIVHVATHGQLGSTPEETYLLAWNELINVRDVNQMLQANLGSREGIELLVLSACETASGDRQSGLGLSGVAIRAGARSTLGSLWAINDEATAVFMDYFYHHLTQPQTTRAAALRAAQIQLLANPQYQHPIYWAPYVLLGSWL
;
A
#
# COMPACT_ATOMS: atom_id res chain seq x y z
N MET A 1 -12.53 36.50 35.62
CA MET A 1 -12.55 35.40 34.62
C MET A 1 -11.18 34.85 34.17
N ARG A 2 -10.02 35.30 34.71
CA ARG A 2 -8.68 34.74 34.36
C ARG A 2 -8.14 33.64 35.31
N LYS A 3 -8.71 33.45 36.51
CA LYS A 3 -8.29 32.39 37.46
C LYS A 3 -9.00 31.03 37.28
N GLN A 4 -10.10 30.98 36.51
CA GLN A 4 -10.87 29.75 36.27
C GLN A 4 -10.46 29.00 34.98
N ARG A 5 -9.72 29.66 34.06
CA ARG A 5 -9.14 29.02 32.86
C ARG A 5 -7.81 28.30 33.13
N ARG A 6 -7.03 28.70 34.15
CA ARG A 6 -5.74 28.03 34.47
C ARG A 6 -5.91 26.68 35.20
N ARG A 7 -6.99 26.47 35.96
CA ARG A 7 -7.28 25.16 36.60
C ARG A 7 -7.82 24.08 35.64
N LYS A 8 -8.35 24.46 34.47
CA LYS A 8 -8.82 23.50 33.46
C LYS A 8 -7.72 23.00 32.51
N LEU A 9 -6.61 23.74 32.36
CA LEU A 9 -5.46 23.27 31.57
C LEU A 9 -4.53 22.30 32.34
N THR A 10 -4.47 22.38 33.67
CA THR A 10 -3.59 21.48 34.46
C THR A 10 -4.20 20.07 34.65
N ILE A 11 -5.52 19.93 34.53
CA ILE A 11 -6.21 18.63 34.62
C ILE A 11 -6.21 17.91 33.26
N LEU A 12 -6.16 18.64 32.15
CA LEU A 12 -6.00 18.04 30.81
C LEU A 12 -4.57 17.55 30.55
N ALA A 13 -3.56 18.24 31.10
CA ALA A 13 -2.15 17.85 30.96
C ALA A 13 -1.75 16.60 31.79
N ALA A 14 -2.48 16.30 32.87
CA ALA A 14 -2.24 15.10 33.68
C ALA A 14 -2.92 13.84 33.11
N ALA A 15 -3.94 13.98 32.27
CA ALA A 15 -4.60 12.85 31.59
C ALA A 15 -3.87 12.40 30.32
N LEU A 16 -3.11 13.30 29.67
CA LEU A 16 -2.29 12.99 28.49
C LEU A 16 -0.93 12.35 28.81
N LEU A 17 -0.44 12.48 30.05
CA LEU A 17 0.82 11.84 30.49
C LEU A 17 0.64 10.40 30.98
N GLY A 18 -0.60 9.95 31.22
CA GLY A 18 -0.91 8.59 31.68
C GLY A 18 -1.16 7.57 30.57
N VAL A 19 -1.22 8.00 29.31
CA VAL A 19 -1.52 7.13 28.14
C VAL A 19 -0.28 6.86 27.27
N VAL A 20 0.86 7.51 27.55
CA VAL A 20 2.09 7.38 26.75
C VAL A 20 3.10 6.38 27.37
N ILE A 21 2.79 5.73 28.49
CA ILE A 21 3.65 4.69 29.09
C ILE A 21 2.89 3.35 29.10
N SER A 22 2.67 2.75 27.92
CA SER A 22 2.35 1.31 27.81
C SER A 22 2.57 0.71 26.41
N LEU A 23 3.35 1.34 25.53
CA LEU A 23 3.78 0.77 24.25
C LEU A 23 5.25 1.12 24.03
N CYS A 24 6.04 0.14 23.59
CA CYS A 24 7.50 0.14 23.38
C CYS A 24 8.38 -0.25 24.58
N SER A 25 8.74 -1.54 24.62
CA SER A 25 9.86 -2.09 25.40
C SER A 25 11.10 -2.20 24.51
N SER A 26 12.05 -1.26 24.60
CA SER A 26 13.49 -1.51 24.35
C SER A 26 14.36 -0.31 24.75
N PRO A 27 15.62 -0.52 25.20
CA PRO A 27 16.35 0.43 26.03
C PRO A 27 17.42 1.20 25.26
N ALA A 28 17.27 2.52 25.17
CA ALA A 28 18.37 3.43 24.90
C ALA A 28 17.98 4.85 25.35
N ILE A 29 18.97 5.68 25.62
CA ILE A 29 18.89 7.07 26.11
C ILE A 29 18.92 7.16 27.65
N ALA A 30 20.08 6.84 28.19
CA ALA A 30 20.64 7.65 29.26
C ALA A 30 21.30 8.90 28.65
N SER A 31 21.44 9.95 29.46
CA SER A 31 22.14 11.23 29.24
C SER A 31 21.47 12.27 28.34
N PHE A 32 20.77 13.23 28.95
CA PHE A 32 20.99 14.66 28.72
C PHE A 32 20.62 15.44 29.99
N GLY A 33 21.61 16.14 30.56
CA GLY A 33 21.42 17.02 31.69
C GLY A 33 21.10 18.44 31.23
N LEU A 34 20.07 19.05 31.81
CA LEU A 34 19.85 20.49 31.77
C LEU A 34 19.33 20.94 33.14
N SER A 35 20.08 21.84 33.76
CA SER A 35 19.88 22.46 35.06
C SER A 35 18.95 23.67 34.98
N ILE A 36 17.92 23.76 35.84
CA ILE A 36 17.31 25.04 36.26
C ILE A 36 16.93 24.93 37.77
N PRO A 37 17.22 25.93 38.62
CA PRO A 37 17.12 25.83 40.08
C PRO A 37 15.77 26.32 40.63
N GLY A 38 15.34 25.77 41.78
CA GLY A 38 14.40 26.46 42.69
C GLY A 38 13.37 25.60 43.45
N ARG A 39 13.75 25.15 44.65
CA ARG A 39 12.95 24.82 45.87
C ARG A 39 11.46 24.46 45.72
N THR A 40 11.08 23.24 46.13
CA THR A 40 10.35 22.99 47.38
C THR A 40 10.40 21.49 47.76
N GLN A 41 10.44 21.23 49.07
CA GLN A 41 10.85 19.99 49.72
C GLN A 41 9.77 18.89 49.78
N ALA A 42 10.28 17.65 49.90
CA ALA A 42 9.75 16.50 50.66
C ALA A 42 8.59 15.69 50.06
N PHE A 43 8.88 14.45 49.63
CA PHE A 43 8.66 13.24 50.44
C PHE A 43 9.41 12.06 49.82
N VAL A 44 10.22 11.37 50.64
CA VAL A 44 11.01 10.19 50.26
C VAL A 44 10.19 8.94 50.56
N GLY A 45 10.13 8.02 49.60
CA GLY A 45 9.63 6.65 49.77
C GLY A 45 10.41 5.71 48.86
N THR A 46 11.43 5.08 49.44
CA THR A 46 12.31 4.04 48.88
C THR A 46 11.54 2.82 48.38
N ILE A 47 11.84 2.33 47.17
CA ILE A 47 11.72 0.91 46.81
C ILE A 47 12.96 0.50 45.99
N GLN A 48 13.63 -0.54 46.47
CA GLN A 48 14.83 -1.15 45.91
C GLN A 48 14.55 -1.83 44.57
N THR A 49 15.53 -1.74 43.67
CA THR A 49 15.61 -2.47 42.41
C THR A 49 16.28 -3.83 42.62
N GLU A 50 15.57 -4.92 42.31
CA GLU A 50 16.18 -6.23 42.05
C GLU A 50 16.09 -6.56 40.56
N GLN A 51 17.23 -6.94 40.00
CA GLN A 51 17.44 -7.33 38.60
C GLN A 51 17.02 -8.78 38.38
N HIS A 52 16.26 -9.09 37.31
CA HIS A 52 16.17 -10.44 36.74
C HIS A 52 16.14 -10.44 35.20
N SER A 53 16.77 -11.48 34.63
CA SER A 53 17.14 -11.74 33.25
C SER A 53 15.99 -12.15 32.32
N PRO A 54 16.12 -12.03 30.98
CA PRO A 54 15.11 -12.46 30.01
C PRO A 54 15.30 -13.93 29.64
N ASN A 55 14.52 -14.82 30.25
CA ASN A 55 14.19 -16.17 29.75
C ASN A 55 13.24 -16.87 30.73
N ALA A 56 11.95 -16.51 30.67
CA ALA A 56 10.84 -17.27 31.26
C ALA A 56 9.48 -16.69 30.82
N PHE A 57 9.01 -17.03 29.62
CA PHE A 57 7.59 -16.90 29.25
C PHE A 57 7.00 -18.30 29.16
N ASN A 58 6.86 -18.95 30.31
CA ASN A 58 6.06 -20.16 30.52
C ASN A 58 5.79 -20.26 32.02
N ALA A 59 4.80 -19.50 32.50
CA ALA A 59 3.99 -19.72 33.70
C ALA A 59 3.41 -18.39 34.21
N PHE A 60 2.10 -18.17 34.06
CA PHE A 60 1.30 -17.20 34.85
C PHE A 60 -0.21 -17.55 34.69
N PRO A 61 -1.10 -17.09 35.59
CA PRO A 61 -1.89 -17.96 36.47
C PRO A 61 -3.33 -18.21 36.03
N ASP A 62 -3.88 -19.32 36.54
CA ASP A 62 -5.31 -19.66 36.55
C ASP A 62 -6.17 -18.50 37.09
N ARG A 63 -6.93 -17.86 36.19
CA ARG A 63 -8.21 -17.12 36.38
C ARG A 63 -8.26 -15.87 35.51
N MET A 64 -8.57 -16.04 34.22
CA MET A 64 -9.39 -15.11 33.45
C MET A 64 -10.17 -15.88 32.40
N VAL A 65 -11.12 -16.70 32.87
CA VAL A 65 -12.28 -17.08 32.05
C VAL A 65 -13.25 -15.92 32.19
N TYR A 66 -13.33 -15.06 31.18
CA TYR A 66 -14.37 -14.02 31.11
C TYR A 66 -15.75 -14.70 31.17
N PRO A 67 -16.69 -14.17 31.96
CA PRO A 67 -18.01 -14.79 32.05
C PRO A 67 -18.80 -14.50 30.78
N LEU A 68 -19.18 -15.55 30.04
CA LEU A 68 -20.14 -15.50 28.92
C LEU A 68 -21.47 -14.80 29.28
N SER A 69 -21.75 -14.56 30.58
CA SER A 69 -23.01 -14.02 31.08
C SER A 69 -23.28 -12.55 30.74
N GLU A 70 -22.26 -11.70 30.58
CA GLU A 70 -22.50 -10.26 30.36
C GLU A 70 -23.10 -9.96 28.97
N HIS A 71 -22.77 -10.75 27.95
CA HIS A 71 -23.30 -10.54 26.59
C HIS A 71 -24.63 -11.27 26.32
N ILE A 72 -24.93 -12.35 27.04
CA ILE A 72 -26.22 -13.06 26.94
C ILE A 72 -27.37 -12.21 27.52
N SER A 73 -27.07 -11.32 28.46
CA SER A 73 -28.05 -10.54 29.21
C SER A 73 -28.81 -9.50 28.38
N GLN A 74 -28.27 -9.06 27.24
CA GLN A 74 -28.91 -8.04 26.38
C GLN A 74 -30.00 -8.61 25.46
N PHE A 75 -30.04 -9.91 25.22
CA PHE A 75 -30.99 -10.54 24.28
C PHE A 75 -32.14 -11.30 24.95
N LEU A 76 -32.12 -11.43 26.27
CA LEU A 76 -33.15 -12.17 27.04
C LEU A 76 -34.35 -11.30 27.48
N SER A 77 -34.52 -10.08 26.96
CA SER A 77 -35.60 -9.17 27.40
C SER A 77 -36.87 -9.16 26.52
N SER A 78 -37.07 -10.13 25.63
CA SER A 78 -38.34 -10.30 24.90
C SER A 78 -38.92 -11.70 25.10
N ASP A 79 -40.17 -11.74 25.55
CA ASP A 79 -40.94 -12.91 25.96
C ASP A 79 -40.66 -14.21 25.19
N LEU A 80 -40.06 -15.16 25.90
CA LEU A 80 -39.83 -16.53 25.45
C LEU A 80 -41.10 -17.37 25.70
N SER A 81 -42.13 -17.16 24.88
CA SER A 81 -43.28 -18.09 24.83
C SER A 81 -43.67 -18.37 23.38
N LEU A 82 -42.97 -19.32 22.76
CA LEU A 82 -43.47 -19.98 21.55
C LEU A 82 -44.37 -21.14 22.00
N ASP A 83 -45.67 -20.96 21.78
CA ASP A 83 -46.68 -22.01 21.88
C ASP A 83 -46.36 -23.10 20.85
N LEU A 84 -45.86 -24.24 21.34
CA LEU A 84 -45.58 -25.44 20.56
C LEU A 84 -46.42 -26.58 21.13
N SER A 85 -47.72 -26.53 20.88
CA SER A 85 -48.60 -27.68 21.01
C SER A 85 -49.24 -28.01 19.65
N SER A 86 -48.51 -28.78 18.85
CA SER A 86 -49.15 -29.64 17.84
C SER A 86 -48.35 -30.92 17.68
N ASP A 87 -49.08 -32.02 17.82
CA ASP A 87 -48.62 -33.41 17.87
C ASP A 87 -47.72 -33.81 16.70
N LEU A 88 -46.52 -34.31 17.04
CA LEU A 88 -45.76 -35.31 16.29
C LEU A 88 -44.78 -35.97 17.27
N SER A 89 -45.32 -36.72 18.24
CA SER A 89 -44.54 -37.68 19.01
C SER A 89 -44.17 -38.87 18.12
N SER A 90 -43.16 -38.70 17.27
CA SER A 90 -42.44 -39.85 16.72
C SER A 90 -41.24 -40.09 17.63
N ASP A 91 -41.27 -41.18 18.41
CA ASP A 91 -40.11 -41.69 19.15
C ASP A 91 -39.04 -42.10 18.12
N LEU A 92 -38.22 -41.14 17.71
CA LEU A 92 -37.09 -41.36 16.82
C LEU A 92 -35.92 -41.88 17.67
N SER A 93 -35.37 -43.01 17.26
CA SER A 93 -34.15 -43.54 17.87
C SER A 93 -32.95 -42.61 17.64
N LEU A 94 -31.93 -42.69 18.50
CA LEU A 94 -30.71 -41.89 18.37
C LEU A 94 -30.05 -42.04 16.98
N ASP A 95 -30.04 -43.24 16.41
CA ASP A 95 -29.50 -43.49 15.07
C ASP A 95 -30.28 -42.72 13.99
N GLN A 96 -31.62 -42.66 14.11
CA GLN A 96 -32.45 -41.87 13.20
C GLN A 96 -32.22 -40.37 13.34
N LEU A 97 -31.88 -39.87 14.54
CA LEU A 97 -31.54 -38.47 14.76
C LEU A 97 -30.17 -38.11 14.16
N VAL A 98 -29.21 -39.03 14.23
CA VAL A 98 -27.89 -38.89 13.58
C VAL A 98 -28.04 -38.89 12.06
N ASP A 99 -28.86 -39.79 11.50
CA ASP A 99 -29.17 -39.84 10.07
C ASP A 99 -29.82 -38.54 9.58
N LEU A 100 -30.74 -37.97 10.37
CA LEU A 100 -31.36 -36.67 10.06
C LEU A 100 -30.34 -35.53 10.05
N ASP A 101 -29.38 -35.52 10.98
CA ASP A 101 -28.29 -34.54 10.99
C ASP A 101 -27.36 -34.70 9.77
N HIS A 102 -27.00 -35.94 9.42
CA HIS A 102 -26.22 -36.22 8.21
C HIS A 102 -26.94 -35.78 6.94
N LEU A 103 -28.24 -36.07 6.83
CA LEU A 103 -29.04 -35.64 5.69
C LEU A 103 -29.19 -34.11 5.63
N GLY A 104 -29.31 -33.44 6.78
CA GLY A 104 -29.28 -31.98 6.87
C GLY A 104 -27.96 -31.41 6.34
N LYS A 105 -26.82 -31.98 6.76
CA LYS A 105 -25.49 -31.59 6.26
C LYS A 105 -25.35 -31.81 4.76
N GLN A 106 -25.89 -32.91 4.24
CA GLN A 106 -25.87 -33.19 2.80
C GLN A 106 -26.70 -32.16 2.04
N ARG A 107 -27.95 -31.92 2.46
CA ARG A 107 -28.85 -30.93 1.84
C ARG A 107 -28.25 -29.53 1.81
N TYR A 108 -27.56 -29.15 2.89
CA TYR A 108 -26.82 -27.89 2.95
C TYR A 108 -25.73 -27.80 1.89
N ARG A 109 -24.93 -28.86 1.71
CA ARG A 109 -23.91 -28.93 0.64
C ARG A 109 -24.52 -28.91 -0.75
N ASP A 110 -25.70 -29.51 -0.91
CA ASP A 110 -26.45 -29.51 -2.18
C ASP A 110 -27.11 -28.14 -2.48
N GLY A 111 -27.00 -27.15 -1.58
CA GLY A 111 -27.63 -25.84 -1.70
C GLY A 111 -29.13 -25.82 -1.38
N ASP A 112 -29.70 -26.93 -0.92
CA ASP A 112 -31.09 -27.01 -0.46
C ASP A 112 -31.18 -26.60 1.03
N PHE A 113 -30.97 -25.32 1.29
CA PHE A 113 -30.96 -24.77 2.65
C PHE A 113 -32.32 -24.93 3.35
N ALA A 114 -33.43 -24.77 2.62
CA ALA A 114 -34.77 -24.96 3.17
C ALA A 114 -35.02 -26.42 3.57
N GLY A 115 -34.61 -27.37 2.74
CA GLY A 115 -34.66 -28.79 3.08
C GLY A 115 -33.73 -29.15 4.24
N ALA A 116 -32.54 -28.56 4.32
CA ALA A 116 -31.62 -28.74 5.44
C ALA A 116 -32.24 -28.25 6.76
N ILE A 117 -32.85 -27.05 6.75
CA ILE A 117 -33.60 -26.50 7.90
C ILE A 117 -34.72 -27.44 8.34
N ALA A 118 -35.49 -28.00 7.41
CA ALA A 118 -36.58 -28.93 7.74
C ALA A 118 -36.06 -30.20 8.45
N ARG A 119 -34.94 -30.77 7.98
CA ARG A 119 -34.32 -31.95 8.60
C ARG A 119 -33.74 -31.63 9.97
N TRP A 120 -33.02 -30.52 10.09
CA TRP A 120 -32.43 -30.11 11.37
C TRP A 120 -33.46 -29.68 12.40
N ASN A 121 -34.58 -29.07 12.02
CA ASN A 121 -35.68 -28.81 12.96
C ASN A 121 -36.29 -30.10 13.51
N THR A 122 -36.42 -31.13 12.67
CA THR A 122 -36.88 -32.47 13.11
C THR A 122 -35.87 -33.10 14.07
N ALA A 123 -34.58 -33.07 13.72
CA ALA A 123 -33.51 -33.59 14.58
C ALA A 123 -33.44 -32.83 15.92
N LEU A 124 -33.60 -31.50 15.91
CA LEU A 124 -33.59 -30.66 17.10
C LEU A 124 -34.72 -31.03 18.08
N GLN A 125 -35.93 -31.30 17.57
CA GLN A 125 -37.03 -31.76 18.41
C GLN A 125 -36.72 -33.11 19.05
N GLY A 126 -36.15 -34.06 18.30
CA GLY A 126 -35.75 -35.36 18.84
C GLY A 126 -34.62 -35.27 19.88
N TYR A 127 -33.60 -34.44 19.65
CA TYR A 127 -32.55 -34.23 20.65
C TYR A 127 -33.06 -33.48 21.90
N ARG A 128 -34.13 -32.69 21.78
CA ARG A 128 -34.83 -32.09 22.94
C ARG A 128 -35.53 -33.15 23.78
N SER A 129 -36.23 -34.11 23.16
CA SER A 129 -36.86 -35.21 23.90
C SER A 129 -35.84 -36.14 24.57
N GLU A 130 -34.69 -36.37 23.92
CA GLU A 130 -33.59 -37.17 24.48
C GLU A 130 -32.76 -36.43 25.55
N GLY A 131 -32.86 -35.10 25.61
CA GLY A 131 -32.07 -34.28 26.55
C GLY A 131 -30.59 -34.11 26.18
N ASP A 132 -30.15 -34.45 24.95
CA ASP A 132 -28.76 -34.24 24.52
C ASP A 132 -28.51 -32.76 24.15
N LEU A 133 -28.09 -31.98 25.13
CA LEU A 133 -27.85 -30.54 24.98
C LEU A 133 -26.75 -30.21 23.97
N PHE A 134 -25.72 -31.06 23.83
CA PHE A 134 -24.61 -30.81 22.90
C PHE A 134 -25.03 -31.09 21.45
N ALA A 135 -25.83 -32.14 21.22
CA ALA A 135 -26.41 -32.40 19.90
C ALA A 135 -27.40 -31.29 19.51
N GLN A 136 -28.23 -30.82 20.45
CA GLN A 136 -29.09 -29.64 20.24
C GLN A 136 -28.28 -28.41 19.84
N ALA A 137 -27.20 -28.09 20.57
CA ALA A 137 -26.34 -26.95 20.26
C ALA A 137 -25.65 -27.07 18.88
N SER A 138 -25.17 -28.26 18.52
CA SER A 138 -24.56 -28.50 17.20
C SER A 138 -25.57 -28.30 16.06
N VAL A 139 -26.77 -28.86 16.19
CA VAL A 139 -27.86 -28.69 15.21
C VAL A 139 -28.32 -27.23 15.12
N LEU A 140 -28.44 -26.52 16.25
CA LEU A 140 -28.73 -25.09 16.26
C LEU A 140 -27.67 -24.25 15.55
N SER A 141 -26.39 -24.64 15.68
CA SER A 141 -25.28 -23.97 14.98
C SER A 141 -25.35 -24.19 13.46
N ASN A 142 -25.84 -25.34 13.01
CA ASN A 142 -26.07 -25.63 11.59
C ASN A 142 -27.32 -24.93 11.05
N LEU A 143 -28.39 -24.88 11.85
CA LEU A 143 -29.59 -24.10 11.54
C LEU A 143 -29.25 -22.62 11.35
N ALA A 144 -28.44 -22.04 12.24
CA ALA A 144 -27.98 -20.65 12.12
C ALA A 144 -27.31 -20.39 10.76
N LEU A 145 -26.38 -21.25 10.34
CA LEU A 145 -25.72 -21.15 9.03
C LEU A 145 -26.69 -21.31 7.85
N SER A 146 -27.77 -22.08 8.01
CA SER A 146 -28.76 -22.28 6.94
C SER A 146 -29.71 -21.11 6.82
N TYR A 147 -30.15 -20.57 7.95
CA TYR A 147 -30.91 -19.33 8.02
C TYR A 147 -30.13 -18.16 7.44
N GLN A 148 -28.82 -18.09 7.72
CA GLN A 148 -27.89 -17.12 7.11
C GLN A 148 -27.93 -17.18 5.57
N GLN A 149 -27.88 -18.37 4.97
CA GLN A 149 -27.90 -18.53 3.51
C GLN A 149 -29.23 -18.06 2.88
N LEU A 150 -30.33 -18.10 3.64
CA LEU A 150 -31.64 -17.62 3.22
C LEU A 150 -31.93 -16.16 3.63
N SER A 151 -30.93 -15.44 4.16
CA SER A 151 -31.10 -14.07 4.70
C SER A 151 -32.16 -13.96 5.82
N GLN A 152 -32.38 -15.05 6.56
CA GLN A 152 -33.27 -15.10 7.73
C GLN A 152 -32.46 -14.75 8.98
N TRP A 153 -32.06 -13.48 9.10
CA TRP A 153 -31.10 -12.99 10.10
C TRP A 153 -31.58 -13.19 11.54
N ASP A 154 -32.83 -12.86 11.83
CA ASP A 154 -33.42 -13.00 13.17
C ASP A 154 -33.48 -14.48 13.62
N GLU A 155 -33.80 -15.40 12.71
CA GLU A 155 -33.77 -16.84 12.95
C GLU A 155 -32.35 -17.34 13.19
N ALA A 156 -31.38 -16.86 12.41
CA ALA A 156 -29.98 -17.22 12.55
C ALA A 156 -29.40 -16.78 13.90
N GLU A 157 -29.63 -15.53 14.29
CA GLU A 157 -29.22 -14.98 15.58
C GLU A 157 -29.87 -15.72 16.75
N ARG A 158 -31.18 -15.98 16.68
CA ARG A 158 -31.87 -16.78 17.71
C ARG A 158 -31.30 -18.18 17.82
N ALA A 159 -31.07 -18.87 16.70
CA ALA A 159 -30.52 -20.21 16.70
C ALA A 159 -29.12 -20.26 17.33
N ILE A 160 -28.24 -19.32 16.96
CA ILE A 160 -26.88 -19.30 17.49
C ILE A 160 -26.82 -18.87 18.97
N ALA A 161 -27.68 -17.94 19.39
CA ALA A 161 -27.82 -17.55 20.79
C ALA A 161 -28.31 -18.73 21.64
N GLN A 162 -29.30 -19.50 21.16
CA GLN A 162 -29.78 -20.71 21.84
C GLN A 162 -28.67 -21.76 21.94
N SER A 163 -27.90 -21.99 20.88
CA SER A 163 -26.75 -22.91 20.87
C SER A 163 -25.75 -22.56 21.98
N LEU A 164 -25.31 -21.28 22.03
CA LEU A 164 -24.35 -20.81 23.02
C LEU A 164 -24.91 -20.86 24.45
N ALA A 165 -26.20 -20.56 24.65
CA ALA A 165 -26.85 -20.66 25.96
C ALA A 165 -26.88 -22.11 26.50
N LEU A 166 -27.18 -23.09 25.63
CA LEU A 166 -27.14 -24.51 26.00
C LEU A 166 -25.74 -24.93 26.42
N ILE A 167 -24.71 -24.52 25.67
CA ILE A 167 -23.30 -24.81 26.00
C ILE A 167 -22.89 -24.13 27.30
N ALA A 168 -23.21 -22.85 27.48
CA ALA A 168 -22.88 -22.08 28.68
C ALA A 168 -23.46 -22.71 29.97
N SER A 169 -24.64 -23.33 29.89
CA SER A 169 -25.25 -24.05 31.02
C SER A 169 -24.36 -25.19 31.56
N GLN A 170 -23.48 -25.74 30.73
CA GLN A 170 -22.59 -26.86 31.05
C GLN A 170 -21.16 -26.43 31.43
N GLN A 171 -20.88 -25.11 31.47
CA GLN A 171 -19.51 -24.58 31.69
C GLN A 171 -18.90 -24.99 33.03
N LYS A 172 -19.72 -25.16 34.08
CA LYS A 172 -19.23 -25.49 35.44
C LYS A 172 -18.69 -26.92 35.54
N THR A 173 -19.08 -27.80 34.63
CA THR A 173 -18.64 -29.20 34.54
C THR A 173 -18.35 -29.56 33.09
N PRO A 174 -17.28 -29.01 32.48
CA PRO A 174 -17.00 -29.21 31.07
C PRO A 174 -16.71 -30.69 30.80
N THR A 175 -17.51 -31.31 29.94
CA THR A 175 -17.24 -32.66 29.42
C THR A 175 -16.32 -32.57 28.20
N ALA A 176 -15.81 -33.71 27.71
CA ALA A 176 -15.04 -33.74 26.46
C ALA A 176 -15.80 -33.17 25.24
N ARG A 177 -17.15 -33.15 25.29
CA ARG A 177 -18.01 -32.58 24.22
C ARG A 177 -18.16 -31.06 24.31
N TYR A 178 -17.75 -30.44 25.43
CA TYR A 178 -17.92 -29.00 25.66
C TYR A 178 -17.11 -28.15 24.68
N TRP A 179 -15.80 -28.36 24.61
CA TRP A 179 -14.91 -27.55 23.77
C TRP A 179 -15.22 -27.65 22.27
N PRO A 180 -15.45 -28.84 21.69
CA PRO A 180 -15.85 -28.95 20.28
C PRO A 180 -17.18 -28.25 19.97
N ALA A 181 -18.19 -28.38 20.84
CA ALA A 181 -19.48 -27.72 20.65
C ALA A 181 -19.35 -26.20 20.75
N LEU A 182 -18.58 -25.70 21.72
CA LEU A 182 -18.28 -24.27 21.86
C LEU A 182 -17.54 -23.73 20.63
N ALA A 183 -16.53 -24.46 20.15
CA ALA A 183 -15.76 -24.07 18.98
C ALA A 183 -16.63 -24.00 17.72
N GLN A 184 -17.52 -24.99 17.49
CA GLN A 184 -18.47 -24.96 16.37
C GLN A 184 -19.42 -23.77 16.47
N ALA A 185 -20.03 -23.56 17.64
CA ALA A 185 -20.98 -22.46 17.84
C ALA A 185 -20.32 -21.08 17.65
N LEU A 186 -19.13 -20.87 18.20
CA LEU A 186 -18.36 -19.63 18.00
C LEU A 186 -17.92 -19.45 16.54
N THR A 187 -17.58 -20.53 15.85
CA THR A 187 -17.24 -20.50 14.41
C THR A 187 -18.44 -20.03 13.59
N SER A 188 -19.63 -20.63 13.82
CA SER A 188 -20.88 -20.24 13.16
C SER A 188 -21.30 -18.82 13.50
N ARG A 189 -21.11 -18.39 14.76
CA ARG A 189 -21.38 -17.01 15.19
C ARG A 189 -20.53 -16.00 14.42
N GLY A 190 -19.21 -16.22 14.34
CA GLY A 190 -18.34 -15.32 13.58
C GLY A 190 -18.66 -15.28 12.08
N SER A 191 -19.12 -16.40 11.50
CA SER A 191 -19.61 -16.42 10.11
C SER A 191 -20.84 -15.52 9.93
N LEU A 192 -21.79 -15.61 10.84
CA LEU A 192 -23.00 -14.78 10.83
C LEU A 192 -22.66 -13.30 11.00
N GLU A 193 -21.80 -12.98 11.97
CA GLU A 193 -21.31 -11.63 12.24
C GLU A 193 -20.63 -11.02 11.00
N ILE A 194 -19.81 -11.77 10.26
CA ILE A 194 -19.25 -11.28 8.97
C ILE A 194 -20.33 -11.04 7.92
N ALA A 195 -21.27 -11.97 7.76
CA ALA A 195 -22.33 -11.85 6.74
C ALA A 195 -23.23 -10.62 6.99
N MET A 196 -23.41 -10.25 8.26
CA MET A 196 -24.17 -9.08 8.72
C MET A 196 -23.33 -7.79 8.81
N GLY A 197 -22.01 -7.88 8.65
CA GLY A 197 -21.12 -6.71 8.63
C GLY A 197 -20.62 -6.24 9.99
N HIS A 198 -20.39 -7.17 10.91
CA HIS A 198 -19.80 -6.95 12.24
C HIS A 198 -18.41 -7.63 12.36
N PRO A 199 -17.41 -7.20 11.56
CA PRO A 199 -16.10 -7.87 11.51
C PRO A 199 -15.31 -7.82 12.83
N GLU A 200 -15.49 -6.80 13.67
CA GLU A 200 -14.86 -6.72 14.99
C GLU A 200 -15.38 -7.85 15.91
N GLN A 201 -16.69 -8.08 15.91
CA GLN A 201 -17.32 -9.13 16.70
C GLN A 201 -16.92 -10.51 16.16
N ALA A 202 -16.91 -10.67 14.84
CA ALA A 202 -16.47 -11.90 14.21
C ALA A 202 -15.02 -12.26 14.54
N LEU A 203 -14.12 -11.25 14.55
CA LEU A 203 -12.73 -11.43 14.95
C LEU A 203 -12.64 -11.97 16.39
N GLU A 204 -13.41 -11.40 17.31
CA GLU A 204 -13.47 -11.87 18.70
C GLU A 204 -14.03 -13.29 18.79
N SER A 205 -15.17 -13.57 18.15
CA SER A 205 -15.79 -14.90 18.08
C SER A 205 -14.81 -15.95 17.57
N TRP A 206 -14.03 -15.65 16.53
CA TRP A 206 -13.04 -16.57 15.98
C TRP A 206 -11.74 -16.66 16.78
N GLN A 207 -11.37 -15.65 17.56
CA GLN A 207 -10.32 -15.78 18.57
C GLN A 207 -10.74 -16.73 19.69
N GLN A 208 -11.99 -16.62 20.16
CA GLN A 208 -12.54 -17.54 21.16
C GLN A 208 -12.68 -18.96 20.58
N ALA A 209 -13.11 -19.10 19.32
CA ALA A 209 -13.20 -20.38 18.64
C ALA A 209 -11.82 -21.07 18.52
N ALA A 210 -10.77 -20.32 18.16
CA ALA A 210 -9.41 -20.85 18.10
C ALA A 210 -8.97 -21.43 19.44
N ARG A 211 -9.18 -20.71 20.55
CA ARG A 211 -8.89 -21.21 21.91
C ARG A 211 -9.70 -22.46 22.24
N ALA A 212 -10.99 -22.49 21.88
CA ALA A 212 -11.82 -23.67 22.09
C ALA A 212 -11.33 -24.88 21.27
N TYR A 213 -10.83 -24.67 20.06
CA TYR A 213 -10.20 -25.74 19.26
C TYR A 213 -8.86 -26.21 19.87
N GLU A 214 -8.05 -25.29 20.41
CA GLU A 214 -6.81 -25.62 21.15
C GLU A 214 -7.12 -26.54 22.35
N TYR A 215 -8.15 -26.23 23.15
CA TYR A 215 -8.58 -27.09 24.26
C TYR A 215 -9.14 -28.46 23.84
N SER A 216 -9.46 -28.62 22.55
CA SER A 216 -9.93 -29.89 21.98
C SER A 216 -8.86 -30.64 21.19
N ASP A 217 -7.60 -30.17 21.22
CA ASP A 217 -6.48 -30.70 20.43
C ASP A 217 -6.80 -30.79 18.92
N ASN A 218 -7.59 -29.84 18.41
CA ASN A 218 -8.04 -29.81 17.02
C ASN A 218 -7.26 -28.76 16.21
N GLU A 219 -6.06 -29.12 15.76
CA GLU A 219 -5.19 -28.23 14.98
C GLU A 219 -5.87 -27.69 13.72
N ALA A 220 -6.62 -28.52 12.99
CA ALA A 220 -7.36 -28.09 11.79
C ALA A 220 -8.42 -27.03 12.11
N GLY A 221 -9.07 -27.13 13.28
CA GLY A 221 -10.00 -26.13 13.79
C GLY A 221 -9.30 -24.82 14.14
N VAL A 222 -8.12 -24.89 14.77
CA VAL A 222 -7.28 -23.72 15.07
C VAL A 222 -6.90 -22.99 13.78
N SER A 223 -6.36 -23.70 12.79
CA SER A 223 -5.99 -23.11 11.49
C SER A 223 -7.19 -22.48 10.79
N ARG A 224 -8.36 -23.16 10.79
CA ARG A 224 -9.59 -22.58 10.22
C ARG A 224 -10.02 -21.30 10.92
N ALA A 225 -10.00 -21.28 12.25
CA ALA A 225 -10.33 -20.09 13.02
C ALA A 225 -9.35 -18.94 12.76
N GLN A 226 -8.05 -19.22 12.61
CA GLN A 226 -7.03 -18.22 12.27
C GLN A 226 -7.19 -17.67 10.84
N ILE A 227 -7.55 -18.51 9.86
CA ILE A 227 -7.89 -18.07 8.50
C ILE A 227 -9.09 -17.12 8.53
N ASN A 228 -10.12 -17.46 9.32
CA ASN A 228 -11.28 -16.59 9.48
C ASN A 228 -10.92 -15.27 10.18
N GLN A 229 -10.06 -15.29 11.22
CA GLN A 229 -9.54 -14.07 11.83
C GLN A 229 -8.84 -13.18 10.79
N ALA A 230 -8.04 -13.75 9.88
CA ALA A 230 -7.40 -12.98 8.81
C ALA A 230 -8.43 -12.36 7.86
N GLN A 231 -9.54 -13.04 7.56
CA GLN A 231 -10.65 -12.46 6.80
C GLN A 231 -11.27 -11.25 7.55
N ALA A 232 -11.55 -11.37 8.84
CA ALA A 232 -12.07 -10.24 9.62
C ALA A 232 -11.08 -9.06 9.66
N LEU A 233 -9.78 -9.34 9.86
CA LEU A 233 -8.73 -8.31 9.82
C LEU A 233 -8.70 -7.57 8.48
N ARG A 234 -8.84 -8.29 7.36
CA ARG A 234 -8.94 -7.70 6.02
C ARG A 234 -10.17 -6.79 5.89
N GLU A 235 -11.34 -7.23 6.37
CA GLU A 235 -12.58 -6.43 6.35
C GLU A 235 -12.50 -5.17 7.22
N LEU A 236 -11.62 -5.16 8.22
CA LEU A 236 -11.30 -4.02 9.09
C LEU A 236 -10.22 -3.09 8.52
N GLY A 237 -9.62 -3.43 7.37
CA GLY A 237 -8.52 -2.68 6.77
C GLY A 237 -7.12 -3.02 7.33
N TYR A 238 -6.99 -4.01 8.21
CA TYR A 238 -5.71 -4.46 8.79
C TYR A 238 -5.01 -5.50 7.91
N TYR A 239 -4.70 -5.12 6.67
CA TYR A 239 -4.16 -6.03 5.65
C TYR A 239 -2.83 -6.67 6.04
N ARG A 240 -1.92 -5.92 6.68
CA ARG A 240 -0.63 -6.47 7.13
C ARG A 240 -0.80 -7.57 8.18
N GLN A 241 -1.65 -7.32 9.18
CA GLN A 241 -1.95 -8.31 10.22
C GLN A 241 -2.61 -9.56 9.64
N ALA A 242 -3.48 -9.39 8.62
CA ALA A 242 -4.08 -10.51 7.90
C ALA A 242 -3.01 -11.33 7.16
N LEU A 243 -2.08 -10.69 6.45
CA LEU A 243 -0.98 -11.35 5.75
C LEU A 243 -0.03 -12.09 6.71
N GLU A 244 0.37 -11.45 7.82
CA GLU A 244 1.19 -12.07 8.86
C GLU A 244 0.52 -13.32 9.44
N LYS A 245 -0.77 -13.22 9.78
CA LYS A 245 -1.57 -14.35 10.28
C LYS A 245 -1.61 -15.50 9.27
N LEU A 246 -1.85 -15.22 8.00
CA LEU A 246 -1.94 -16.24 6.95
C LEU A 246 -0.59 -16.90 6.64
N THR A 247 0.49 -16.13 6.72
CA THR A 247 1.86 -16.64 6.59
C THR A 247 2.16 -17.62 7.72
N GLN A 248 1.85 -17.26 8.97
CA GLN A 248 2.00 -18.15 10.11
C GLN A 248 1.18 -19.44 9.97
N VAL A 249 -0.07 -19.34 9.49
CA VAL A 249 -0.90 -20.53 9.22
C VAL A 249 -0.24 -21.43 8.17
N GLN A 250 0.27 -20.84 7.07
CA GLN A 250 0.93 -21.60 6.01
C GLN A 250 2.22 -22.29 6.48
N GLU A 251 3.02 -21.63 7.31
CA GLU A 251 4.23 -22.21 7.92
C GLU A 251 3.88 -23.42 8.79
N ASN A 252 2.85 -23.31 9.64
CA ASN A 252 2.38 -24.41 10.49
C ASN A 252 1.84 -25.59 9.68
N MET A 253 1.23 -25.33 8.52
CA MET A 253 0.67 -26.35 7.63
C MET A 253 1.68 -26.88 6.58
N ALA A 254 2.92 -26.40 6.58
CA ALA A 254 3.89 -26.70 5.51
C ALA A 254 4.16 -28.21 5.38
N SER A 255 4.35 -28.91 6.51
CA SER A 255 4.63 -30.34 6.60
C SER A 255 3.38 -31.23 6.47
N GLN A 256 2.18 -30.66 6.52
CA GLN A 256 0.93 -31.41 6.42
C GLN A 256 0.65 -31.84 4.97
N PRO A 257 -0.01 -32.99 4.74
CA PRO A 257 -0.39 -33.43 3.40
C PRO A 257 -1.40 -32.45 2.72
N PRO A 258 -1.54 -32.51 1.39
CA PRO A 258 -2.59 -31.79 0.67
C PRO A 258 -3.97 -32.05 1.28
N SER A 259 -4.74 -30.98 1.50
CA SER A 259 -6.10 -31.03 2.04
C SER A 259 -6.90 -29.81 1.61
N ALA A 260 -8.23 -29.88 1.63
CA ALA A 260 -9.11 -28.74 1.33
C ALA A 260 -8.79 -27.51 2.22
N LEU A 261 -8.48 -27.72 3.50
CA LEU A 261 -8.09 -26.61 4.39
C LEU A 261 -6.77 -25.97 3.97
N LYS A 262 -5.78 -26.77 3.52
CA LYS A 262 -4.50 -26.26 3.03
C LYS A 262 -4.69 -25.46 1.73
N ALA A 263 -5.57 -25.91 0.84
CA ALA A 263 -5.95 -25.15 -0.35
C ALA A 263 -6.55 -23.78 0.03
N ILE A 264 -7.54 -23.76 0.93
CA ILE A 264 -8.17 -22.51 1.40
C ILE A 264 -7.14 -21.57 2.07
N ALA A 265 -6.23 -22.11 2.89
CA ALA A 265 -5.18 -21.32 3.53
C ALA A 265 -4.26 -20.65 2.50
N LEU A 266 -3.78 -21.42 1.51
CA LEU A 266 -2.96 -20.91 0.42
C LEU A 266 -3.75 -19.93 -0.46
N HIS A 267 -5.03 -20.17 -0.72
CA HIS A 267 -5.88 -19.25 -1.47
C HIS A 267 -5.92 -17.89 -0.78
N ARG A 268 -6.28 -17.85 0.51
CA ARG A 268 -6.37 -16.61 1.29
C ARG A 268 -5.02 -15.90 1.38
N LEU A 269 -3.93 -16.65 1.54
CA LEU A 269 -2.56 -16.10 1.49
C LEU A 269 -2.26 -15.50 0.12
N GLY A 270 -2.60 -16.19 -0.96
CA GLY A 270 -2.43 -15.69 -2.33
C GLY A 270 -3.20 -14.39 -2.58
N GLU A 271 -4.44 -14.29 -2.10
CA GLU A 271 -5.21 -13.04 -2.13
C GLU A 271 -4.52 -11.94 -1.32
N ALA A 272 -4.05 -12.23 -0.11
CA ALA A 272 -3.34 -11.25 0.74
C ALA A 272 -2.01 -10.80 0.11
N LEU A 273 -1.27 -11.71 -0.54
CA LEU A 273 -0.05 -11.39 -1.28
C LEU A 273 -0.33 -10.48 -2.47
N ARG A 274 -1.39 -10.75 -3.25
CA ARG A 274 -1.81 -9.86 -4.35
C ARG A 274 -2.17 -8.47 -3.81
N LEU A 275 -2.95 -8.45 -2.73
CA LEU A 275 -3.27 -7.26 -1.94
C LEU A 275 -2.07 -6.71 -1.16
N SER A 276 -0.83 -7.12 -1.40
CA SER A 276 0.36 -6.45 -0.87
C SER A 276 1.35 -6.08 -1.98
N GLY A 277 0.90 -6.14 -3.24
CA GLY A 277 1.74 -5.94 -4.42
C GLY A 277 2.69 -7.11 -4.75
N GLN A 278 2.71 -8.18 -3.96
CA GLN A 278 3.57 -9.36 -4.18
C GLN A 278 2.98 -10.30 -5.24
N LEU A 279 2.79 -9.80 -6.46
CA LEU A 279 2.02 -10.47 -7.52
C LEU A 279 2.61 -11.82 -7.95
N ALA A 280 3.95 -11.91 -8.07
CA ALA A 280 4.61 -13.16 -8.43
C ALA A 280 4.48 -14.24 -7.34
N ALA A 281 4.60 -13.85 -6.07
CA ALA A 281 4.39 -14.74 -4.94
C ALA A 281 2.92 -15.20 -4.86
N SER A 282 1.98 -14.27 -5.08
CA SER A 282 0.56 -14.57 -5.18
C SER A 282 0.26 -15.61 -6.26
N SER A 283 0.73 -15.39 -7.49
CA SER A 283 0.52 -16.30 -8.62
C SER A 283 1.04 -17.72 -8.31
N ARG A 284 2.24 -17.83 -7.71
CA ARG A 284 2.82 -19.11 -7.31
C ARG A 284 1.98 -19.82 -6.24
N VAL A 285 1.60 -19.11 -5.19
CA VAL A 285 0.82 -19.66 -4.06
C VAL A 285 -0.59 -20.07 -4.50
N LEU A 286 -1.25 -19.26 -5.34
CA LEU A 286 -2.57 -19.57 -5.88
C LEU A 286 -2.53 -20.76 -6.84
N THR A 287 -1.49 -20.88 -7.67
CA THR A 287 -1.30 -22.04 -8.56
C THR A 287 -1.11 -23.33 -7.76
N GLN A 288 -0.33 -23.27 -6.67
CA GLN A 288 -0.17 -24.41 -5.75
C GLN A 288 -1.51 -24.79 -5.10
N SER A 289 -2.29 -23.79 -4.68
CA SER A 289 -3.62 -24.03 -4.11
C SER A 289 -4.57 -24.68 -5.12
N LEU A 290 -4.57 -24.21 -6.37
CA LEU A 290 -5.42 -24.74 -7.45
C LEU A 290 -5.14 -26.23 -7.69
N ALA A 291 -3.87 -26.64 -7.76
CA ALA A 291 -3.50 -28.04 -7.92
C ALA A 291 -4.07 -28.92 -6.78
N ILE A 292 -4.05 -28.43 -5.54
CA ILE A 292 -4.64 -29.15 -4.40
C ILE A 292 -6.17 -29.20 -4.54
N ALA A 293 -6.83 -28.10 -4.91
CA ALA A 293 -8.29 -28.05 -5.08
C ALA A 293 -8.79 -28.98 -6.19
N GLU A 294 -8.03 -29.09 -7.29
CA GLU A 294 -8.29 -30.04 -8.38
C GLU A 294 -8.19 -31.50 -7.91
N GLU A 295 -7.16 -31.85 -7.14
CA GLU A 295 -7.03 -33.18 -6.54
C GLU A 295 -8.19 -33.52 -5.60
N GLN A 296 -8.74 -32.53 -4.90
CA GLN A 296 -9.90 -32.70 -4.01
C GLN A 296 -11.25 -32.68 -4.75
N SER A 297 -11.27 -32.37 -6.05
CA SER A 297 -12.50 -32.20 -6.85
C SER A 297 -13.50 -31.22 -6.21
N ASP A 298 -13.00 -30.05 -5.76
CA ASP A 298 -13.81 -28.97 -5.19
C ASP A 298 -14.06 -27.84 -6.22
N PRO A 299 -15.16 -27.91 -6.99
CA PRO A 299 -15.43 -26.95 -8.08
C PRO A 299 -15.68 -25.52 -7.59
N GLU A 300 -16.17 -25.35 -6.36
CA GLU A 300 -16.38 -24.03 -5.78
C GLU A 300 -15.04 -23.35 -5.46
N GLU A 301 -14.13 -24.09 -4.83
CA GLU A 301 -12.79 -23.57 -4.52
C GLU A 301 -11.95 -23.39 -5.80
N ILE A 302 -12.05 -24.30 -6.78
CA ILE A 302 -11.44 -24.14 -8.11
C ILE A 302 -11.88 -22.84 -8.78
N SER A 303 -13.19 -22.58 -8.83
CA SER A 303 -13.75 -21.34 -9.40
C SER A 303 -13.19 -20.09 -8.72
N ALA A 304 -13.17 -20.09 -7.38
CA ALA A 304 -12.70 -18.96 -6.60
C ALA A 304 -11.18 -18.74 -6.77
N LEU A 305 -10.39 -19.81 -6.88
CA LEU A 305 -8.95 -19.74 -7.16
C LEU A 305 -8.65 -19.22 -8.56
N LEU A 306 -9.38 -19.68 -9.58
CA LEU A 306 -9.27 -19.18 -10.94
C LEU A 306 -9.63 -17.69 -11.02
N LEU A 307 -10.67 -17.25 -10.29
CA LEU A 307 -10.99 -15.83 -10.18
C LEU A 307 -9.84 -15.03 -9.54
N SER A 308 -9.24 -15.54 -8.46
CA SER A 308 -8.09 -14.91 -7.80
C SER A 308 -6.84 -14.88 -8.67
N LEU A 309 -6.57 -15.93 -9.44
CA LEU A 309 -5.49 -15.98 -10.45
C LEU A 309 -5.74 -14.97 -11.58
N GLY A 310 -6.98 -14.88 -12.07
CA GLY A 310 -7.35 -13.89 -13.08
C GLY A 310 -7.15 -12.45 -12.61
N ARG A 311 -7.53 -12.14 -11.36
CA ARG A 311 -7.27 -10.83 -10.74
C ARG A 311 -5.77 -10.56 -10.56
N THR A 312 -5.00 -11.59 -10.22
CA THR A 312 -3.54 -11.48 -10.10
C THR A 312 -2.90 -11.19 -11.46
N ALA A 313 -3.26 -11.94 -12.50
CA ALA A 313 -2.81 -11.72 -13.87
C ALA A 313 -3.20 -10.33 -14.38
N GLN A 314 -4.42 -9.85 -14.06
CA GLN A 314 -4.84 -8.49 -14.40
C GLN A 314 -3.97 -7.43 -13.71
N SER A 315 -3.66 -7.60 -12.42
CA SER A 315 -2.71 -6.73 -11.70
C SER A 315 -1.30 -6.76 -12.32
N GLN A 316 -0.89 -7.89 -12.91
CA GLN A 316 0.38 -8.04 -13.64
C GLN A 316 0.34 -7.49 -15.07
N GLN A 317 -0.77 -6.89 -15.51
CA GLN A 317 -1.02 -6.45 -16.90
C GLN A 317 -1.02 -7.60 -17.93
N GLU A 318 -1.19 -8.84 -17.48
CA GLU A 318 -1.33 -10.03 -18.32
C GLU A 318 -2.80 -10.23 -18.74
N LEU A 319 -3.36 -9.23 -19.44
CA LEU A 319 -4.81 -9.08 -19.66
C LEU A 319 -5.46 -10.28 -20.38
N ALA A 320 -4.75 -10.89 -21.34
CA ALA A 320 -5.23 -12.08 -22.04
C ALA A 320 -5.29 -13.32 -21.14
N ILE A 321 -4.32 -13.48 -20.24
CA ILE A 321 -4.26 -14.56 -19.25
C ILE A 321 -5.39 -14.37 -18.23
N ALA A 322 -5.60 -13.13 -17.76
CA ALA A 322 -6.70 -12.78 -16.87
C ALA A 322 -8.07 -13.15 -17.47
N GLN A 323 -8.31 -12.78 -18.73
CA GLN A 323 -9.55 -13.12 -19.44
C GLN A 323 -9.80 -14.63 -19.49
N ASN A 324 -8.74 -15.41 -19.74
CA ASN A 324 -8.84 -16.87 -19.80
C ASN A 324 -9.22 -17.45 -18.42
N PHE A 325 -8.55 -17.02 -17.35
CA PHE A 325 -8.90 -17.43 -15.99
C PHE A 325 -10.34 -17.10 -15.60
N TYR A 326 -10.84 -15.92 -15.97
CA TYR A 326 -12.24 -15.57 -15.71
C TYR A 326 -13.23 -16.46 -16.47
N GLN A 327 -12.89 -16.87 -17.70
CA GLN A 327 -13.71 -17.83 -18.46
C GLN A 327 -13.69 -19.22 -17.83
N GLN A 328 -12.53 -19.69 -17.37
CA GLN A 328 -12.41 -20.97 -16.66
C GLN A 328 -13.18 -20.95 -15.34
N ALA A 329 -13.12 -19.86 -14.57
CA ALA A 329 -13.88 -19.71 -13.33
C ALA A 329 -15.40 -19.83 -13.58
N ALA A 330 -15.90 -19.16 -14.63
CA ALA A 330 -17.31 -19.26 -15.01
C ALA A 330 -17.70 -20.69 -15.46
N ALA A 331 -16.80 -21.41 -16.13
CA ALA A 331 -17.03 -22.78 -16.57
C ALA A 331 -17.05 -23.77 -15.39
N ALA A 332 -16.20 -23.59 -14.39
CA ALA A 332 -16.10 -24.47 -13.21
C ALA A 332 -17.42 -24.57 -12.43
N ILE A 333 -18.23 -23.49 -12.43
CA ILE A 333 -19.53 -23.46 -11.73
C ILE A 333 -20.73 -23.81 -12.61
N ALA A 334 -20.55 -24.04 -13.92
CA ALA A 334 -21.67 -24.20 -14.87
C ALA A 334 -22.61 -25.38 -14.52
N HIS A 335 -22.10 -26.38 -13.80
CA HIS A 335 -22.85 -27.57 -13.37
C HIS A 335 -23.25 -27.57 -11.89
N GLN A 336 -22.98 -26.48 -11.15
CA GLN A 336 -23.35 -26.35 -9.73
C GLN A 336 -24.83 -26.03 -9.52
N PRO A 337 -25.40 -26.23 -8.32
CA PRO A 337 -26.76 -25.80 -7.99
C PRO A 337 -26.98 -24.31 -8.24
N ALA A 338 -28.20 -23.91 -8.63
CA ALA A 338 -28.51 -22.52 -9.01
C ALA A 338 -28.18 -21.49 -7.92
N ALA A 339 -28.33 -21.83 -6.64
CA ALA A 339 -27.99 -20.96 -5.50
C ALA A 339 -26.47 -20.71 -5.37
N VAL A 340 -25.66 -21.73 -5.66
CA VAL A 340 -24.19 -21.61 -5.69
C VAL A 340 -23.76 -20.82 -6.92
N GLN A 341 -24.40 -21.07 -8.07
CA GLN A 341 -24.11 -20.33 -9.29
C GLN A 341 -24.40 -18.83 -9.15
N SER A 342 -25.53 -18.43 -8.55
CA SER A 342 -25.90 -17.02 -8.44
C SER A 342 -24.92 -16.22 -7.59
N THR A 343 -24.44 -16.80 -6.48
CA THR A 343 -23.51 -16.14 -5.56
C THR A 343 -22.10 -15.99 -6.15
N GLN A 344 -21.60 -16.97 -6.93
CA GLN A 344 -20.26 -16.90 -7.53
C GLN A 344 -20.21 -16.22 -8.91
N ARG A 345 -21.32 -16.20 -9.66
CA ARG A 345 -21.36 -15.63 -11.01
C ARG A 345 -21.10 -14.13 -11.03
N VAL A 346 -21.73 -13.37 -10.13
CA VAL A 346 -21.60 -11.91 -10.07
C VAL A 346 -20.16 -11.43 -9.86
N PRO A 347 -19.38 -11.93 -8.88
CA PRO A 347 -18.00 -11.47 -8.71
C PRO A 347 -17.08 -11.82 -9.90
N ILE A 348 -17.34 -12.93 -10.61
CA ILE A 348 -16.64 -13.26 -11.86
C ILE A 348 -17.00 -12.24 -12.94
N GLN A 349 -18.30 -11.98 -13.16
CA GLN A 349 -18.78 -11.03 -14.16
C GLN A 349 -18.33 -9.59 -13.87
N LEU A 350 -18.25 -9.17 -12.61
CA LEU A 350 -17.69 -7.88 -12.23
C LEU A 350 -16.20 -7.78 -12.59
N SER A 351 -15.43 -8.86 -12.39
CA SER A 351 -14.01 -8.89 -12.75
C SER A 351 -13.83 -8.88 -14.28
N GLN A 352 -14.70 -9.57 -15.02
CA GLN A 352 -14.77 -9.49 -16.48
C GLN A 352 -15.16 -8.09 -16.97
N LEU A 353 -16.14 -7.44 -16.33
CA LEU A 353 -16.56 -6.07 -16.66
C LEU A 353 -15.39 -5.10 -16.48
N ALA A 354 -14.70 -5.18 -15.34
CA ALA A 354 -13.52 -4.35 -15.07
C ALA A 354 -12.44 -4.53 -16.15
N LEU A 355 -12.14 -5.78 -16.53
CA LEU A 355 -11.18 -6.08 -17.59
C LEU A 355 -11.62 -5.56 -18.96
N GLN A 356 -12.89 -5.79 -19.35
CA GLN A 356 -13.41 -5.34 -20.64
C GLN A 356 -13.40 -3.82 -20.75
N VAL A 357 -13.75 -3.10 -19.68
CA VAL A 357 -13.68 -1.63 -19.61
C VAL A 357 -12.24 -1.15 -19.78
N GLN A 358 -11.26 -1.85 -19.21
CA GLN A 358 -9.84 -1.54 -19.35
C GLN A 358 -9.32 -1.78 -20.78
N THR A 359 -9.83 -2.79 -21.48
CA THR A 359 -9.32 -3.19 -22.81
C THR A 359 -10.11 -2.65 -24.00
N ALA A 360 -11.33 -2.13 -23.82
CA ALA A 360 -12.22 -1.75 -24.91
C ALA A 360 -11.66 -0.59 -25.75
N GLN A 361 -11.46 -0.85 -27.05
CA GLN A 361 -10.96 0.12 -28.03
C GLN A 361 -11.93 0.33 -29.20
N THR A 362 -12.91 -0.56 -29.37
CA THR A 362 -13.85 -0.56 -30.50
C THR A 362 -15.30 -0.41 -30.04
N LEU A 363 -16.17 0.02 -30.95
CA LEU A 363 -17.61 0.17 -30.68
C LEU A 363 -18.28 -1.16 -30.27
N GLU A 364 -17.88 -2.28 -30.88
CA GLU A 364 -18.42 -3.61 -30.58
C GLU A 364 -18.07 -4.06 -29.15
N GLU A 365 -16.83 -3.80 -28.72
CA GLU A 365 -16.40 -4.09 -27.35
C GLU A 365 -17.20 -3.28 -26.32
N TRP A 366 -17.48 -2.00 -26.60
CA TRP A 366 -18.32 -1.16 -25.73
C TRP A 366 -19.79 -1.62 -25.67
N GLN A 367 -20.31 -2.24 -26.74
CA GLN A 367 -21.63 -2.88 -26.71
C GLN A 367 -21.62 -4.13 -25.82
N SER A 368 -20.55 -4.94 -25.87
CA SER A 368 -20.36 -6.08 -24.95
C SER A 368 -20.30 -5.62 -23.48
N VAL A 369 -19.54 -4.56 -23.19
CA VAL A 369 -19.46 -3.95 -21.85
C VAL A 369 -20.85 -3.55 -21.35
N THR A 370 -21.63 -2.89 -22.21
CA THR A 370 -23.01 -2.45 -21.88
C THR A 370 -23.92 -3.65 -21.59
N ALA A 371 -23.86 -4.69 -22.42
CA ALA A 371 -24.66 -5.91 -22.23
C ALA A 371 -24.29 -6.63 -20.91
N LEU A 372 -23.00 -6.69 -20.58
CA LEU A 372 -22.51 -7.32 -19.36
C LEU A 372 -22.98 -6.57 -18.12
N TRP A 373 -22.86 -5.24 -18.06
CA TRP A 373 -23.32 -4.50 -16.88
C TRP A 373 -24.83 -4.63 -16.65
N LEU A 374 -25.64 -4.75 -17.72
CA LEU A 374 -27.10 -4.87 -17.61
C LEU A 374 -27.47 -6.27 -17.10
N THR A 375 -26.71 -7.26 -17.54
CA THR A 375 -26.83 -8.64 -17.08
C THR A 375 -26.52 -8.76 -15.58
N ILE A 376 -25.48 -8.05 -15.11
CA ILE A 376 -25.14 -8.01 -13.68
C ILE A 376 -26.26 -7.32 -12.88
N GLN A 377 -26.76 -6.18 -13.36
CA GLN A 377 -27.83 -5.44 -12.71
C GLN A 377 -29.08 -6.31 -12.47
N ALA A 378 -29.51 -7.04 -13.49
CA ALA A 378 -30.71 -7.90 -13.41
C ALA A 378 -30.55 -9.07 -12.42
N GLN A 379 -29.32 -9.45 -12.05
CA GLN A 379 -29.07 -10.53 -11.08
C GLN A 379 -29.17 -10.07 -9.63
N PHE A 380 -29.05 -8.76 -9.33
CA PHE A 380 -29.07 -8.27 -7.96
C PHE A 380 -30.37 -8.56 -7.21
N GLU A 381 -31.52 -8.59 -7.91
CA GLU A 381 -32.81 -8.93 -7.32
C GLU A 381 -32.89 -10.39 -6.83
N GLN A 382 -32.01 -11.27 -7.32
CA GLN A 382 -31.98 -12.69 -7.00
C GLN A 382 -30.94 -13.03 -5.93
N LEU A 383 -30.12 -12.06 -5.51
CA LEU A 383 -29.08 -12.28 -4.52
C LEU A 383 -29.62 -12.13 -3.09
N PRO A 384 -29.11 -12.93 -2.13
CA PRO A 384 -29.42 -12.74 -0.72
C PRO A 384 -28.96 -11.36 -0.23
N ALA A 385 -29.76 -10.73 0.64
CA ALA A 385 -29.48 -9.41 1.18
C ALA A 385 -28.45 -9.49 2.31
N ASN A 386 -27.17 -9.60 1.96
CA ASN A 386 -26.03 -9.68 2.87
C ASN A 386 -24.94 -8.65 2.50
N ARG A 387 -23.90 -8.55 3.34
CA ARG A 387 -22.76 -7.66 3.09
C ARG A 387 -22.14 -7.82 1.70
N SER A 388 -21.89 -9.06 1.27
CA SER A 388 -21.25 -9.32 -0.04
C SER A 388 -22.07 -8.77 -1.21
N THR A 389 -23.40 -8.91 -1.16
CA THR A 389 -24.29 -8.37 -2.19
C THR A 389 -24.25 -6.86 -2.25
N ILE A 390 -24.20 -6.19 -1.10
CA ILE A 390 -24.07 -4.72 -1.01
C ILE A 390 -22.77 -4.27 -1.69
N TYR A 391 -21.65 -4.93 -1.38
CA TYR A 391 -20.37 -4.60 -2.03
C TYR A 391 -20.36 -4.89 -3.54
N HIS A 392 -21.02 -5.95 -4.01
CA HIS A 392 -21.18 -6.18 -5.45
C HIS A 392 -21.94 -5.04 -6.15
N GLN A 393 -23.01 -4.52 -5.53
CA GLN A 393 -23.77 -3.38 -6.04
C GLN A 393 -22.92 -2.09 -6.05
N ILE A 394 -22.15 -1.85 -4.99
CA ILE A 394 -21.22 -0.71 -4.92
C ILE A 394 -20.15 -0.82 -6.01
N HIS A 395 -19.50 -1.96 -6.17
CA HIS A 395 -18.45 -2.16 -7.18
C HIS A 395 -19.00 -1.99 -8.60
N TRP A 396 -20.18 -2.54 -8.88
CA TRP A 396 -20.87 -2.31 -10.15
C TRP A 396 -21.09 -0.81 -10.39
N ALA A 397 -21.62 -0.09 -9.40
CA ALA A 397 -21.86 1.34 -9.49
C ALA A 397 -20.57 2.17 -9.61
N THR A 398 -19.45 1.73 -9.03
CA THR A 398 -18.15 2.37 -9.20
C THR A 398 -17.63 2.24 -10.64
N HIS A 399 -17.71 1.03 -11.23
CA HIS A 399 -17.34 0.82 -12.64
C HIS A 399 -18.22 1.66 -13.58
N LEU A 400 -19.54 1.55 -13.40
CA LEU A 400 -20.52 2.64 -13.47
C LEU A 400 -20.00 4.06 -13.77
N ILE A 401 -19.78 4.74 -12.65
CA ILE A 401 -19.39 6.14 -12.54
C ILE A 401 -18.14 6.41 -13.38
N ASN A 402 -17.14 5.52 -13.31
CA ASN A 402 -15.88 5.69 -14.04
C ASN A 402 -16.08 5.60 -15.57
N ILE A 403 -16.96 4.72 -16.07
CA ILE A 403 -17.29 4.67 -17.51
C ILE A 403 -18.01 5.95 -17.96
N GLY A 404 -18.84 6.53 -17.09
CA GLY A 404 -19.51 7.81 -17.35
C GLY A 404 -18.53 8.95 -17.67
N GLU A 405 -17.29 8.87 -17.17
CA GLU A 405 -16.24 9.87 -17.40
C GLU A 405 -15.46 9.61 -18.70
N SER A 406 -15.63 8.45 -19.35
CA SER A 406 -14.91 8.07 -20.56
C SER A 406 -15.49 8.72 -21.82
N GLN A 407 -14.68 9.54 -22.48
CA GLN A 407 -15.02 10.12 -23.79
C GLN A 407 -15.24 9.07 -24.88
N LEU A 408 -14.49 7.95 -24.82
CA LEU A 408 -14.63 6.84 -25.77
C LEU A 408 -15.95 6.10 -25.57
N ALA A 409 -16.35 5.84 -24.32
CA ALA A 409 -17.64 5.26 -24.01
C ALA A 409 -18.80 6.17 -24.47
N ALA A 410 -18.65 7.49 -24.28
CA ALA A 410 -19.60 8.48 -24.78
C ALA A 410 -19.76 8.43 -26.31
N ALA A 411 -18.64 8.38 -27.04
CA ALA A 411 -18.66 8.26 -28.50
C ALA A 411 -19.32 6.95 -28.98
N ALA A 412 -19.24 5.88 -28.18
CA ALA A 412 -19.88 4.60 -28.47
C ALA A 412 -21.36 4.53 -28.10
N GLY A 413 -21.92 5.56 -27.46
CA GLY A 413 -23.29 5.52 -26.90
C GLY A 413 -23.42 4.61 -25.67
N ALA A 414 -22.30 4.14 -25.11
CA ALA A 414 -22.23 3.25 -23.96
C ALA A 414 -22.17 4.06 -22.65
N GLN A 415 -23.16 4.94 -22.44
CA GLN A 415 -23.23 5.79 -21.25
C GLN A 415 -24.22 5.22 -20.23
N PRO A 416 -23.81 5.01 -18.96
CA PRO A 416 -24.68 4.45 -17.94
C PRO A 416 -25.77 5.45 -17.57
N ASN A 417 -26.98 4.94 -17.30
CA ASN A 417 -28.05 5.76 -16.74
C ASN A 417 -27.76 6.02 -15.25
N LEU A 418 -27.23 7.18 -14.93
CA LEU A 418 -26.85 7.56 -13.57
C LEU A 418 -28.05 7.57 -12.59
N GLN A 419 -29.29 7.76 -13.06
CA GLN A 419 -30.47 7.61 -12.21
C GLN A 419 -30.66 6.16 -11.76
N THR A 420 -30.46 5.20 -12.67
CA THR A 420 -30.50 3.77 -12.34
C THR A 420 -29.36 3.39 -11.40
N VAL A 421 -28.16 3.94 -11.59
CA VAL A 421 -27.03 3.75 -10.67
C VAL A 421 -27.36 4.29 -9.28
N ALA A 422 -27.92 5.50 -9.19
CA ALA A 422 -28.35 6.10 -7.93
C ALA A 422 -29.44 5.29 -7.22
N GLN A 423 -30.41 4.73 -7.97
CA GLN A 423 -31.45 3.85 -7.42
C GLN A 423 -30.86 2.57 -6.84
N GLN A 424 -29.94 1.92 -7.56
CA GLN A 424 -29.27 0.71 -7.08
C GLN A 424 -28.46 0.99 -5.80
N LEU A 425 -27.72 2.10 -5.76
CA LEU A 425 -26.97 2.52 -4.57
C LEU A 425 -27.89 2.90 -3.40
N SER A 426 -29.05 3.50 -3.67
CA SER A 426 -30.03 3.80 -2.63
C SER A 426 -30.58 2.51 -2.01
N HIS A 427 -30.82 1.47 -2.81
CA HIS A 427 -31.18 0.15 -2.32
C HIS A 427 -30.05 -0.47 -1.49
N ALA A 428 -28.79 -0.33 -1.92
CA ALA A 428 -27.62 -0.78 -1.17
C ALA A 428 -27.53 -0.12 0.22
N VAL A 429 -27.83 1.18 0.32
CA VAL A 429 -27.92 1.92 1.60
C VAL A 429 -29.01 1.36 2.50
N GLU A 430 -30.19 1.05 1.95
CA GLU A 430 -31.30 0.47 2.71
C GLU A 430 -30.96 -0.93 3.24
N GLN A 431 -30.34 -1.76 2.40
CA GLN A 431 -29.85 -3.09 2.81
C GLN A 431 -28.79 -2.99 3.90
N ALA A 432 -27.81 -2.09 3.76
CA ALA A 432 -26.78 -1.87 4.79
C ALA A 432 -27.38 -1.44 6.13
N ARG A 433 -28.38 -0.54 6.11
CA ARG A 433 -29.11 -0.12 7.32
C ARG A 433 -29.87 -1.27 7.97
N ALA A 434 -30.54 -2.10 7.17
CA ALA A 434 -31.27 -3.26 7.66
C ALA A 434 -30.35 -4.28 8.35
N LEU A 435 -29.13 -4.46 7.84
CA LEU A 435 -28.09 -5.29 8.45
C LEU A 435 -27.36 -4.61 9.61
N THR A 436 -27.57 -3.30 9.83
CA THR A 436 -26.77 -2.45 10.73
C THR A 436 -25.28 -2.38 10.35
N ASP A 437 -24.94 -2.67 9.10
CA ASP A 437 -23.58 -2.56 8.56
C ASP A 437 -23.25 -1.10 8.25
N ARG A 438 -22.75 -0.38 9.27
CA ARG A 438 -22.38 1.04 9.16
C ARG A 438 -21.26 1.29 8.15
N ARG A 439 -20.38 0.31 7.93
CA ARG A 439 -19.25 0.46 7.01
C ARG A 439 -19.74 0.39 5.56
N ALA A 440 -20.57 -0.59 5.25
CA ALA A 440 -21.22 -0.69 3.93
C ALA A 440 -22.16 0.50 3.67
N GLU A 441 -22.87 0.98 4.70
CA GLU A 441 -23.70 2.19 4.59
C GLU A 441 -22.84 3.42 4.21
N ALA A 442 -21.69 3.61 4.88
CA ALA A 442 -20.78 4.70 4.57
C ALA A 442 -20.28 4.65 3.11
N TYR A 443 -19.85 3.47 2.65
CA TYR A 443 -19.42 3.28 1.26
C TYR A 443 -20.53 3.56 0.24
N ALA A 444 -21.73 3.01 0.47
CA ALA A 444 -22.85 3.20 -0.43
C ALA A 444 -23.28 4.68 -0.49
N LEU A 445 -23.32 5.38 0.65
CA LEU A 445 -23.63 6.82 0.71
C LEU A 445 -22.57 7.67 0.01
N GLY A 446 -21.29 7.40 0.23
CA GLY A 446 -20.20 8.14 -0.40
C GLY A 446 -20.17 7.92 -1.92
N THR A 447 -20.37 6.68 -2.36
CA THR A 447 -20.50 6.33 -3.79
C THR A 447 -21.73 6.97 -4.41
N LEU A 448 -22.86 7.02 -3.70
CA LEU A 448 -24.07 7.73 -4.15
C LEU A 448 -23.79 9.24 -4.27
N GLY A 449 -23.01 9.81 -3.34
CA GLY A 449 -22.49 11.16 -3.45
C GLY A 449 -21.73 11.37 -4.77
N ARG A 450 -20.83 10.45 -5.15
CA ARG A 450 -20.09 10.54 -6.43
C ARG A 450 -21.02 10.60 -7.66
N VAL A 451 -22.13 9.84 -7.66
CA VAL A 451 -23.13 9.92 -8.74
C VAL A 451 -23.73 11.33 -8.85
N TYR A 452 -24.09 11.93 -7.71
CA TYR A 452 -24.65 13.28 -7.70
C TYR A 452 -23.61 14.38 -7.97
N GLU A 453 -22.33 14.12 -7.69
CA GLU A 453 -21.20 14.99 -8.02
C GLU A 453 -21.12 15.20 -9.54
N GLN A 454 -21.29 14.13 -10.34
CA GLN A 454 -21.26 14.19 -11.81
C GLN A 454 -22.38 15.07 -12.40
N HIS A 455 -23.54 15.15 -11.73
CA HIS A 455 -24.65 16.02 -12.10
C HIS A 455 -24.58 17.43 -11.48
N GLN A 456 -23.49 17.77 -10.79
CA GLN A 456 -23.30 19.08 -10.14
C GLN A 456 -24.37 19.39 -9.08
N HIS A 457 -25.00 18.38 -8.48
CA HIS A 457 -25.97 18.57 -7.40
C HIS A 457 -25.25 18.77 -6.06
N TRP A 458 -24.60 19.93 -5.89
CA TRP A 458 -23.64 20.18 -4.81
C TRP A 458 -24.19 19.97 -3.39
N ALA A 459 -25.43 20.41 -3.12
CA ALA A 459 -26.01 20.36 -1.79
C ALA A 459 -26.29 18.93 -1.32
N ILE A 460 -26.93 18.10 -2.17
CA ILE A 460 -27.22 16.70 -1.85
C ILE A 460 -25.92 15.90 -1.80
N THR A 461 -25.00 16.14 -2.73
CA THR A 461 -23.69 15.48 -2.76
C THR A 461 -22.95 15.70 -1.45
N ARG A 462 -22.82 16.97 -1.01
CA ARG A 462 -22.16 17.28 0.27
C ARG A 462 -22.87 16.64 1.46
N SER A 463 -24.20 16.58 1.47
CA SER A 463 -24.96 15.94 2.54
C SER A 463 -24.65 14.44 2.62
N LEU A 464 -24.61 13.76 1.48
CA LEU A 464 -24.29 12.33 1.40
C LEU A 464 -22.85 12.05 1.81
N THR A 465 -21.89 12.81 1.28
CA THR A 465 -20.47 12.67 1.64
C THR A 465 -20.22 12.96 3.13
N GLN A 466 -20.90 13.97 3.70
CA GLN A 466 -20.78 14.27 5.13
C GLN A 466 -21.38 13.15 5.99
N ALA A 467 -22.49 12.53 5.56
CA ALA A 467 -23.08 11.39 6.25
C ALA A 467 -22.14 10.17 6.20
N ALA A 468 -21.57 9.87 5.02
CA ALA A 468 -20.57 8.81 4.85
C ALA A 468 -19.34 9.04 5.75
N LEU A 469 -18.78 10.26 5.78
CA LEU A 469 -17.66 10.60 6.66
C LEU A 469 -18.01 10.49 8.14
N THR A 470 -19.22 10.89 8.54
CA THR A 470 -19.66 10.80 9.94
C THR A 470 -19.76 9.34 10.39
N LEU A 471 -20.33 8.47 9.56
CA LEU A 471 -20.38 7.03 9.83
C LEU A 471 -18.98 6.43 9.90
N SER A 472 -18.11 6.75 8.92
CA SER A 472 -16.73 6.27 8.87
C SER A 472 -15.94 6.63 10.13
N ASN A 473 -16.05 7.88 10.59
CA ASN A 473 -15.41 8.34 11.82
C ASN A 473 -15.99 7.65 13.07
N ALA A 474 -17.30 7.39 13.10
CA ALA A 474 -17.96 6.75 14.25
C ALA A 474 -17.50 5.30 14.46
N ILE A 475 -17.06 4.63 13.40
CA ILE A 475 -16.50 3.27 13.44
C ILE A 475 -14.98 3.24 13.29
N SER A 476 -14.31 4.41 13.31
CA SER A 476 -12.86 4.53 13.10
C SER A 476 -12.34 3.89 11.80
N ALA A 477 -13.14 3.88 10.74
CA ALA A 477 -12.76 3.36 9.42
C ALA A 477 -11.93 4.42 8.67
N THR A 478 -10.66 4.58 9.04
CA THR A 478 -9.75 5.56 8.44
C THR A 478 -9.47 5.27 6.97
N ASP A 479 -9.44 4.00 6.60
CA ASP A 479 -9.20 3.50 5.25
C ASP A 479 -10.30 3.85 4.23
N ILE A 480 -11.42 4.41 4.69
CA ILE A 480 -12.51 4.91 3.83
C ILE A 480 -12.79 6.39 4.11
N ALA A 481 -12.48 6.87 5.31
CA ALA A 481 -12.73 8.26 5.70
C ALA A 481 -11.96 9.26 4.83
N TYR A 482 -10.74 8.92 4.41
CA TYR A 482 -9.93 9.80 3.57
C TYR A 482 -10.59 10.06 2.19
N GLU A 483 -11.31 9.08 1.64
CA GLU A 483 -12.02 9.22 0.36
C GLU A 483 -13.14 10.28 0.47
N TRP A 484 -13.89 10.25 1.57
CA TRP A 484 -14.96 11.21 1.82
C TRP A 484 -14.42 12.60 2.15
N GLN A 485 -13.29 12.68 2.85
CA GLN A 485 -12.58 13.94 3.08
C GLN A 485 -12.07 14.52 1.76
N TRP A 486 -11.50 13.70 0.88
CA TRP A 486 -11.07 14.10 -0.46
C TRP A 486 -12.25 14.60 -1.30
N GLN A 487 -13.36 13.86 -1.32
CA GLN A 487 -14.57 14.27 -2.02
C GLN A 487 -15.09 15.62 -1.48
N LEU A 488 -15.15 15.82 -0.16
CA LEU A 488 -15.50 17.13 0.40
C LEU A 488 -14.55 18.24 -0.07
N GLY A 489 -13.24 17.97 -0.14
CA GLY A 489 -12.23 18.88 -0.67
C GLY A 489 -12.56 19.34 -2.08
N ARG A 490 -12.86 18.41 -2.99
CA ARG A 490 -13.27 18.71 -4.37
C ARG A 490 -14.57 19.49 -4.44
N LEU A 491 -15.58 19.09 -3.67
CA LEU A 491 -16.89 19.75 -3.66
C LEU A 491 -16.80 21.22 -3.27
N TRP A 492 -15.99 21.56 -2.26
CA TRP A 492 -15.77 22.95 -1.86
C TRP A 492 -15.03 23.80 -2.90
N GLN A 493 -14.36 23.16 -3.86
CA GLN A 493 -13.62 23.83 -4.94
C GLN A 493 -14.27 23.75 -6.32
N ALA A 494 -15.34 22.97 -6.46
CA ALA A 494 -15.95 22.70 -7.75
C ALA A 494 -16.30 23.99 -8.51
N PRO A 495 -15.92 24.12 -9.79
CA PRO A 495 -16.36 25.21 -10.65
C PRO A 495 -17.89 25.25 -10.68
N ASN A 496 -18.47 26.44 -10.52
CA ASN A 496 -19.93 26.66 -10.45
C ASN A 496 -20.63 26.21 -9.15
N ASN A 497 -19.89 25.81 -8.10
CA ASN A 497 -20.49 25.68 -6.78
C ASN A 497 -20.77 27.08 -6.17
N PRO A 498 -22.04 27.46 -5.92
CA PRO A 498 -22.36 28.77 -5.33
C PRO A 498 -21.83 28.93 -3.89
N GLN A 499 -21.43 27.84 -3.25
CA GLN A 499 -20.85 27.79 -1.91
C GLN A 499 -19.35 27.46 -1.93
N ARG A 500 -18.67 27.70 -3.07
CA ARG A 500 -17.23 27.49 -3.21
C ARG A 500 -16.46 28.21 -2.10
N SER A 501 -15.51 27.52 -1.50
CA SER A 501 -14.74 28.03 -0.37
C SER A 501 -13.37 27.35 -0.24
N VAL A 502 -12.33 28.13 -0.51
CA VAL A 502 -10.94 27.69 -0.41
C VAL A 502 -10.60 27.20 1.01
N PRO A 503 -10.95 27.91 2.11
CA PRO A 503 -10.60 27.45 3.45
C PRO A 503 -11.25 26.11 3.84
N GLN A 504 -12.49 25.88 3.42
CA GLN A 504 -13.20 24.62 3.70
C GLN A 504 -12.64 23.47 2.86
N SER A 505 -12.23 23.75 1.62
CA SER A 505 -11.54 22.80 0.76
C SER A 505 -10.18 22.42 1.34
N LEU A 506 -9.33 23.40 1.67
CA LEU A 506 -8.02 23.16 2.30
C LEU A 506 -8.15 22.31 3.56
N LYS A 507 -9.12 22.64 4.44
CA LYS A 507 -9.38 21.84 5.65
C LYS A 507 -9.66 20.37 5.32
N ALA A 508 -10.53 20.10 4.34
CA ALA A 508 -10.90 18.74 3.98
C ALA A 508 -9.72 17.97 3.35
N TYR A 509 -8.92 18.63 2.50
CA TYR A 509 -7.70 18.04 1.94
C TYR A 509 -6.64 17.74 3.00
N TYR A 510 -6.40 18.65 3.96
CA TYR A 510 -5.50 18.38 5.08
C TYR A 510 -5.96 17.17 5.89
N GLN A 511 -7.26 17.07 6.19
CA GLN A 511 -7.80 15.89 6.87
C GLN A 511 -7.56 14.60 6.08
N ALA A 512 -7.72 14.64 4.76
CA ALA A 512 -7.46 13.50 3.89
C ALA A 512 -5.98 13.09 3.94
N VAL A 513 -5.05 14.05 3.81
CA VAL A 513 -3.60 13.78 3.89
C VAL A 513 -3.19 13.28 5.28
N ASP A 514 -3.72 13.84 6.36
CA ASP A 514 -3.46 13.39 7.73
C ASP A 514 -3.93 11.94 7.92
N THR A 515 -5.13 11.62 7.43
CA THR A 515 -5.70 10.25 7.50
C THR A 515 -4.87 9.27 6.68
N LEU A 516 -4.45 9.64 5.47
CA LEU A 516 -3.55 8.84 4.63
C LEU A 516 -2.19 8.62 5.30
N SER A 517 -1.66 9.62 5.99
CA SER A 517 -0.39 9.54 6.69
C SER A 517 -0.40 8.51 7.82
N LEU A 518 -1.55 8.32 8.49
CA LEU A 518 -1.76 7.26 9.49
C LEU A 518 -1.85 5.87 8.85
N LEU A 519 -2.33 5.78 7.62
CA LEU A 519 -2.54 4.54 6.90
C LEU A 519 -1.30 4.04 6.16
N ARG A 520 -0.21 4.83 6.03
CA ARG A 520 0.94 4.54 5.16
C ARG A 520 1.45 3.08 5.18
N GLY A 521 1.41 2.42 6.34
CA GLY A 521 1.80 1.01 6.46
C GLY A 521 0.79 -0.03 5.95
N ASP A 522 -0.51 0.27 5.97
CA ASP A 522 -1.61 -0.58 5.50
C ASP A 522 -2.17 -0.11 4.14
N LEU A 523 -1.82 1.11 3.71
CA LEU A 523 -2.26 1.73 2.46
C LEU A 523 -1.67 1.03 1.24
N THR A 524 -0.40 0.61 1.29
CA THR A 524 0.26 -0.13 0.20
C THR A 524 -0.47 -1.43 -0.13
N ALA A 525 -1.06 -2.06 0.89
CA ALA A 525 -1.84 -3.27 0.74
C ALA A 525 -3.26 -3.01 0.18
N ALA A 526 -3.97 -2.02 0.71
CA ALA A 526 -5.28 -1.60 0.17
C ALA A 526 -5.21 -1.19 -1.31
N VAL A 527 -4.12 -0.50 -1.69
CA VAL A 527 -3.82 0.08 -3.01
C VAL A 527 -3.32 -0.95 -4.04
N SER A 528 -3.24 -2.24 -3.70
CA SER A 528 -2.89 -3.30 -4.67
C SER A 528 -4.07 -4.24 -4.99
N SER A 529 -5.24 -3.99 -4.41
CA SER A 529 -6.49 -4.47 -5.00
C SER A 529 -6.71 -3.75 -6.34
N THR A 530 -7.14 -4.45 -7.39
CA THR A 530 -7.45 -3.88 -8.73
C THR A 530 -8.49 -2.75 -8.73
N GLN A 531 -8.97 -2.32 -7.56
CA GLN A 531 -9.89 -1.20 -7.33
C GLN A 531 -9.17 0.08 -6.91
N PHE A 532 -7.90 0.01 -6.50
CA PHE A 532 -7.17 1.15 -6.01
C PHE A 532 -5.81 1.24 -6.69
N SER A 533 -5.53 2.35 -7.34
CA SER A 533 -4.20 2.71 -7.83
C SER A 533 -3.72 3.91 -7.04
N PHE A 534 -2.45 3.89 -6.58
CA PHE A 534 -1.86 5.02 -5.87
C PHE A 534 -1.99 6.30 -6.70
N VAL A 535 -1.72 6.18 -8.00
CA VAL A 535 -1.77 7.27 -8.98
C VAL A 535 -3.20 7.81 -9.17
N GLU A 536 -4.22 6.97 -9.02
CA GLU A 536 -5.62 7.34 -9.28
C GLU A 536 -6.34 7.84 -8.02
N ASN A 537 -6.01 7.31 -6.85
CA ASN A 537 -6.80 7.53 -5.63
C ASN A 537 -6.04 8.20 -4.48
N VAL A 538 -4.70 8.22 -4.50
CA VAL A 538 -3.88 8.77 -3.41
C VAL A 538 -3.12 10.01 -3.87
N GLU A 539 -2.29 9.87 -4.91
CA GLU A 539 -1.50 10.97 -5.50
C GLU A 539 -2.34 12.22 -5.84
N PRO A 540 -3.57 12.10 -6.41
CA PRO A 540 -4.37 13.28 -6.74
C PRO A 540 -4.78 14.10 -5.52
N ILE A 541 -4.87 13.49 -4.34
CA ILE A 541 -5.23 14.19 -3.09
C ILE A 541 -4.13 15.19 -2.72
N TYR A 542 -2.87 14.72 -2.72
CA TYR A 542 -1.70 15.56 -2.49
C TYR A 542 -1.57 16.63 -3.57
N ARG A 543 -1.69 16.26 -4.85
CA ARG A 543 -1.56 17.20 -5.97
C ARG A 543 -2.64 18.29 -5.95
N GLN A 544 -3.89 17.94 -5.64
CA GLN A 544 -4.97 18.92 -5.56
C GLN A 544 -4.77 19.87 -4.38
N LEU A 545 -4.34 19.37 -3.20
CA LEU A 545 -3.95 20.22 -2.07
C LEU A 545 -2.81 21.18 -2.45
N LEU A 546 -1.74 20.67 -3.08
CA LEU A 546 -0.61 21.47 -3.55
C LEU A 546 -1.05 22.55 -4.54
N SER A 547 -1.90 22.20 -5.51
CA SER A 547 -2.41 23.15 -6.48
C SER A 547 -3.21 24.27 -5.81
N LEU A 548 -3.93 23.98 -4.73
CA LEU A 548 -4.67 25.00 -3.97
C LEU A 548 -3.74 25.92 -3.16
N LEU A 549 -2.74 25.35 -2.49
CA LEU A 549 -1.76 26.13 -1.71
C LEU A 549 -0.95 27.09 -2.60
N LEU A 550 -0.68 26.69 -3.84
CA LEU A 550 0.11 27.49 -4.79
C LEU A 550 -0.70 28.48 -5.63
N GLN A 551 -2.04 28.46 -5.51
CA GLN A 551 -2.92 29.45 -6.14
C GLN A 551 -3.17 30.70 -5.28
N THR A 552 -2.61 30.74 -4.07
CA THR A 552 -2.75 31.91 -3.18
C THR A 552 -2.10 33.16 -3.80
N ASP A 553 -2.78 34.30 -3.67
CA ASP A 553 -2.28 35.61 -4.11
C ASP A 553 -0.91 35.90 -3.45
N PRO A 554 0.14 36.24 -4.22
CA PRO A 554 1.47 36.59 -3.68
C PRO A 554 1.46 37.76 -2.68
N THR A 555 0.41 38.58 -2.68
CA THR A 555 0.22 39.70 -1.74
C THR A 555 -0.53 39.31 -0.47
N ALA A 556 -1.08 38.09 -0.40
CA ALA A 556 -1.81 37.61 0.76
C ALA A 556 -0.89 37.41 1.98
N PHE A 557 -1.43 37.67 3.17
CA PHE A 557 -0.69 37.56 4.43
C PHE A 557 -0.19 36.13 4.72
N ASP A 558 -0.94 35.11 4.28
CA ASP A 558 -0.66 33.69 4.45
C ASP A 558 0.15 33.08 3.29
N TYR A 559 0.61 33.88 2.33
CA TYR A 559 1.34 33.38 1.16
C TYR A 559 2.58 32.54 1.53
N GLN A 560 3.42 33.04 2.45
CA GLN A 560 4.62 32.32 2.90
C GLN A 560 4.28 31.06 3.70
N GLU A 561 3.21 31.09 4.50
CA GLU A 561 2.73 29.92 5.23
C GLU A 561 2.22 28.83 4.28
N ASN A 562 1.52 29.23 3.22
CA ASN A 562 1.06 28.34 2.16
C ASN A 562 2.23 27.74 1.36
N LEU A 563 3.27 28.51 1.02
CA LEU A 563 4.48 27.98 0.37
C LEU A 563 5.23 26.99 1.28
N ALA A 564 5.37 27.31 2.57
CA ALA A 564 5.97 26.41 3.54
C ALA A 564 5.17 25.11 3.66
N SER A 565 3.84 25.20 3.73
CA SER A 565 2.96 24.04 3.77
C SER A 565 3.02 23.24 2.47
N ALA A 566 3.07 23.88 1.30
CA ALA A 566 3.21 23.20 0.02
C ALA A 566 4.51 22.39 -0.04
N ARG A 567 5.62 22.94 0.47
CA ARG A 567 6.88 22.20 0.61
C ARG A 567 6.72 20.95 1.49
N GLU A 568 6.04 21.07 2.62
CA GLU A 568 5.76 19.93 3.51
C GLU A 568 4.92 18.84 2.83
N ILE A 569 3.89 19.23 2.08
CA ILE A 569 3.04 18.30 1.33
C ILE A 569 3.82 17.63 0.18
N ILE A 570 4.77 18.31 -0.47
CA ILE A 570 5.67 17.68 -1.45
C ILE A 570 6.49 16.58 -0.80
N GLU A 571 7.11 16.85 0.36
CA GLU A 571 7.92 15.87 1.07
C GLU A 571 7.09 14.64 1.48
N LEU A 572 5.86 14.84 1.96
CA LEU A 572 4.93 13.76 2.27
C LEU A 572 4.51 12.96 1.03
N LEU A 573 4.26 13.62 -0.10
CA LEU A 573 3.94 12.94 -1.36
C LEU A 573 5.10 12.05 -1.81
N ARG A 574 6.34 12.56 -1.77
CA ARG A 574 7.53 11.81 -2.19
C ARG A 574 7.76 10.57 -1.31
N LEU A 575 7.51 10.72 -0.03
CA LEU A 575 7.55 9.63 0.92
C LEU A 575 6.47 8.56 0.63
N ALA A 576 5.24 9.00 0.33
CA ALA A 576 4.15 8.09 -0.04
C ALA A 576 4.42 7.36 -1.37
N GLU A 577 5.02 8.04 -2.35
CA GLU A 577 5.44 7.43 -3.62
C GLU A 577 6.52 6.36 -3.39
N LEU A 578 7.47 6.60 -2.50
CA LEU A 578 8.52 5.62 -2.16
C LEU A 578 7.96 4.42 -1.39
N ASP A 579 7.07 4.65 -0.42
CA ASP A 579 6.37 3.58 0.29
C ASP A 579 5.59 2.71 -0.70
N ASN A 580 4.91 3.33 -1.68
CA ASN A 580 4.23 2.64 -2.76
C ASN A 580 5.20 1.89 -3.69
N TYR A 581 6.31 2.49 -4.10
CA TYR A 581 7.32 1.82 -4.94
C TYR A 581 7.85 0.54 -4.28
N PHE A 582 8.09 0.58 -2.97
CA PHE A 582 8.64 -0.56 -2.25
C PHE A 582 7.62 -1.50 -1.60
N GLN A 583 6.37 -1.08 -1.52
CA GLN A 583 5.29 -1.79 -0.82
C GLN A 583 5.53 -1.97 0.70
N GLU A 584 6.32 -1.09 1.34
CA GLU A 584 6.59 -1.15 2.78
C GLU A 584 6.80 0.27 3.35
N ALA A 585 6.27 0.53 4.55
CA ALA A 585 6.42 1.83 5.24
C ALA A 585 7.50 1.77 6.33
N CYS A 586 8.78 1.86 5.94
CA CYS A 586 9.92 1.79 6.87
C CYS A 586 10.88 2.99 6.78
N ILE A 587 10.52 4.05 6.04
CA ILE A 587 11.39 5.22 5.86
C ILE A 587 11.06 6.25 6.95
N ASP A 588 11.94 6.33 7.95
CA ASP A 588 11.93 7.39 8.95
C ASP A 588 12.53 8.68 8.37
N VAL A 589 11.95 9.82 8.75
CA VAL A 589 12.29 11.12 8.20
C VAL A 589 12.73 12.05 9.34
N GLU A 590 13.94 12.58 9.25
CA GLU A 590 14.45 13.55 10.22
C GLU A 590 14.30 14.99 9.69
N PRO A 591 13.85 15.94 10.52
CA PRO A 591 13.77 17.34 10.11
C PRO A 591 15.17 17.93 9.95
N ILE A 592 15.45 18.51 8.78
CA ILE A 592 16.71 19.20 8.45
C ILE A 592 16.42 20.67 8.12
N ASP A 593 17.25 21.57 8.65
CA ASP A 593 17.32 22.97 8.20
C ASP A 593 18.42 23.13 7.16
N ILE A 594 18.04 23.31 5.89
CA ILE A 594 19.00 23.40 4.79
C ILE A 594 19.90 24.63 4.89
N ASN A 595 19.40 25.75 5.43
CA ASN A 595 20.23 26.96 5.53
C ASN A 595 21.43 26.73 6.47
N SER A 596 21.28 25.81 7.43
CA SER A 596 22.38 25.38 8.30
C SER A 596 23.29 24.32 7.64
N ALA A 597 22.73 23.51 6.73
CA ALA A 597 23.47 22.44 6.06
C ALA A 597 24.32 22.94 4.88
N ASP A 598 23.75 23.78 4.00
CA ASP A 598 24.46 24.38 2.86
C ASP A 598 24.00 25.83 2.62
N PRO A 599 24.76 26.84 3.09
CA PRO A 599 24.42 28.25 2.89
C PRO A 599 24.63 28.74 1.45
N LYS A 600 25.13 27.89 0.54
CA LYS A 600 25.36 28.21 -0.88
C LYS A 600 24.50 27.38 -1.84
N ALA A 601 23.52 26.62 -1.33
CA ALA A 601 22.58 25.88 -2.16
C ALA A 601 21.29 26.68 -2.42
N ALA A 602 20.87 26.75 -3.68
CA ALA A 602 19.50 27.09 -4.05
C ALA A 602 18.72 25.81 -4.33
N ILE A 603 17.50 25.69 -3.79
CA ILE A 603 16.68 24.49 -3.97
C ILE A 603 15.45 24.80 -4.79
N LEU A 604 15.20 23.96 -5.80
CA LEU A 604 14.09 24.08 -6.72
C LEU A 604 13.19 22.85 -6.57
N TYR A 605 11.97 23.06 -6.07
CA TYR A 605 10.91 22.06 -6.06
C TYR A 605 10.08 22.23 -7.33
N THR A 606 10.18 21.29 -8.24
CA THR A 606 9.36 21.27 -9.46
C THR A 606 8.04 20.56 -9.21
N LEU A 607 6.96 21.05 -9.81
CA LEU A 607 5.61 20.50 -9.69
C LEU A 607 4.89 20.56 -11.03
N VAL A 608 4.56 19.39 -11.58
CA VAL A 608 3.82 19.24 -12.83
C VAL A 608 2.33 19.07 -12.50
N PHE A 609 1.53 20.11 -12.74
CA PHE A 609 0.08 20.06 -12.69
C PHE A 609 -0.49 19.88 -14.12
N GLU A 610 -1.77 19.53 -14.22
CA GLU A 610 -2.43 19.30 -15.52
C GLU A 610 -2.32 20.51 -16.47
N ASP A 611 -2.43 21.73 -15.92
CA ASP A 611 -2.51 22.98 -16.65
C ASP A 611 -1.24 23.85 -16.61
N ARG A 612 -0.29 23.54 -15.71
CA ARG A 612 0.91 24.36 -15.50
C ARG A 612 2.09 23.58 -14.90
N LEU A 613 3.29 24.12 -15.10
CA LEU A 613 4.50 23.75 -14.38
C LEU A 613 4.81 24.82 -13.33
N SER A 614 4.87 24.43 -12.05
CA SER A 614 5.17 25.32 -10.94
C SER A 614 6.54 25.01 -10.34
N VAL A 615 7.23 26.03 -9.84
CA VAL A 615 8.49 25.90 -9.11
C VAL A 615 8.43 26.68 -7.81
N ILE A 616 8.71 26.00 -6.69
CA ILE A 616 9.00 26.66 -5.41
C ILE A 616 10.52 26.75 -5.27
N LEU A 617 11.03 27.96 -5.11
CA LEU A 617 12.45 28.27 -4.98
C LEU A 617 12.77 28.66 -3.54
N HIS A 618 13.75 27.97 -2.96
CA HIS A 618 14.38 28.33 -1.71
C HIS A 618 15.79 28.84 -1.98
N LEU A 619 16.02 30.12 -1.68
CA LEU A 619 17.35 30.74 -1.75
C LEU A 619 17.92 30.88 -0.34
N PRO A 620 19.26 30.83 -0.17
CA PRO A 620 19.90 30.96 1.14
C PRO A 620 19.45 32.24 1.87
N ASN A 621 18.98 32.06 3.12
CA ASN A 621 18.57 33.15 4.01
C ASN A 621 17.48 34.10 3.43
N GLN A 622 16.65 33.61 2.51
CA GLN A 622 15.58 34.38 1.87
C GLN A 622 14.21 33.68 2.05
N PRO A 623 13.09 34.42 1.99
CA PRO A 623 11.76 33.82 1.98
C PRO A 623 11.56 32.93 0.74
N LEU A 624 10.63 31.98 0.83
CA LEU A 624 10.30 31.10 -0.29
C LEU A 624 9.72 31.94 -1.44
N GLN A 625 10.12 31.60 -2.67
CA GLN A 625 9.62 32.21 -3.89
C GLN A 625 8.85 31.16 -4.69
N HIS A 626 7.85 31.58 -5.45
CA HIS A 626 7.11 30.68 -6.34
C HIS A 626 6.84 31.36 -7.68
N TYR A 627 7.01 30.61 -8.75
CA TYR A 627 6.62 31.00 -10.10
C TYR A 627 6.03 29.82 -10.84
N SER A 628 5.29 30.10 -11.90
CA SER A 628 4.64 29.09 -12.73
C SER A 628 4.72 29.45 -14.20
N THR A 629 4.81 28.42 -15.03
CA THR A 629 4.76 28.49 -16.48
C THR A 629 3.49 27.80 -16.97
N ALA A 630 2.70 28.48 -17.79
CA ALA A 630 1.46 27.93 -18.36
C ALA A 630 1.79 26.93 -19.48
N VAL A 631 1.92 25.66 -19.10
CA VAL A 631 2.21 24.53 -19.98
C VAL A 631 1.52 23.28 -19.44
N ALA A 632 0.84 22.54 -20.31
CA ALA A 632 0.13 21.33 -19.92
C ALA A 632 1.10 20.20 -19.54
N ALA A 633 0.72 19.36 -18.57
CA ALA A 633 1.53 18.22 -18.11
C ALA A 633 1.99 17.31 -19.26
N GLN A 634 1.12 17.07 -20.25
CA GLN A 634 1.43 16.24 -21.42
C GLN A 634 2.56 16.83 -22.26
N GLU A 635 2.60 18.16 -22.42
CA GLU A 635 3.67 18.81 -23.18
C GLU A 635 4.99 18.80 -22.40
N VAL A 636 4.96 18.99 -21.07
CA VAL A 636 6.15 18.82 -20.22
C VAL A 636 6.71 17.41 -20.36
N GLY A 637 5.85 16.39 -20.30
CA GLY A 637 6.24 14.99 -20.47
C GLY A 637 6.86 14.73 -21.84
N LYS A 638 6.22 15.20 -22.91
CA LYS A 638 6.70 15.06 -24.29
C LYS A 638 8.06 15.74 -24.50
N VAL A 639 8.24 16.97 -24.03
CA VAL A 639 9.51 17.71 -24.16
C VAL A 639 10.63 17.04 -23.34
N SER A 640 10.32 16.56 -22.14
CA SER A 640 11.27 15.82 -21.29
C SER A 640 11.72 14.52 -21.97
N GLU A 641 10.78 13.75 -22.51
CA GLU A 641 11.07 12.51 -23.23
C GLU A 641 11.84 12.77 -24.52
N GLN A 642 11.46 13.82 -25.26
CA GLN A 642 12.15 14.24 -26.48
C GLN A 642 13.61 14.59 -26.21
N LEU A 643 13.88 15.39 -25.17
CA LEU A 643 15.24 15.75 -24.77
C LEU A 643 16.04 14.49 -24.49
N ARG A 644 15.51 13.60 -23.64
CA ARG A 644 16.15 12.33 -23.28
C ARG A 644 16.47 11.47 -24.50
N LYS A 645 15.52 11.30 -25.42
CA LYS A 645 15.72 10.53 -26.66
C LYS A 645 16.74 11.16 -27.61
N GLN A 646 16.82 12.48 -27.68
CA GLN A 646 17.78 13.16 -28.55
C GLN A 646 19.20 13.16 -27.96
N LEU A 647 19.35 13.26 -26.63
CA LEU A 647 20.65 13.25 -25.94
C LEU A 647 21.43 11.94 -26.14
N VAL A 648 20.73 10.81 -26.31
CA VAL A 648 21.36 9.49 -26.54
C VAL A 648 21.77 9.25 -28.00
N VAL A 649 21.57 10.22 -28.90
CA VAL A 649 21.96 10.11 -30.31
C VAL A 649 23.13 11.05 -30.60
N ARG A 650 24.36 10.52 -30.61
CA ARG A 650 25.62 11.28 -30.76
C ARG A 650 25.67 12.25 -31.95
N SER A 651 24.98 11.96 -33.05
CA SER A 651 24.99 12.79 -34.27
C SER A 651 24.00 13.95 -34.22
N ARG A 652 23.11 14.00 -33.22
CA ARG A 652 22.06 15.01 -33.10
C ARG A 652 22.55 16.24 -32.35
N ARG A 653 21.96 17.39 -32.67
CA ARG A 653 22.18 18.69 -32.00
C ARG A 653 20.88 19.45 -31.78
N ASP A 654 19.78 18.94 -32.32
CA ASP A 654 18.40 19.42 -32.12
C ASP A 654 17.92 19.29 -30.67
N TYR A 655 18.70 18.65 -29.78
CA TYR A 655 18.46 18.66 -28.34
C TYR A 655 18.66 20.06 -27.72
N LEU A 656 19.46 20.95 -28.32
CA LEU A 656 19.75 22.27 -27.74
C LEU A 656 18.50 23.13 -27.62
N SER A 657 17.63 23.15 -28.65
CA SER A 657 16.37 23.91 -28.59
C SER A 657 15.39 23.32 -27.59
N VAL A 658 15.39 22.00 -27.40
CA VAL A 658 14.55 21.32 -26.41
C VAL A 658 15.05 21.60 -24.99
N ALA A 659 16.38 21.59 -24.79
CA ALA A 659 17.02 21.97 -23.54
C ALA A 659 16.79 23.45 -23.19
N GLU A 660 16.80 24.33 -24.19
CA GLU A 660 16.47 25.76 -24.04
C GLU A 660 15.01 25.97 -23.64
N GLN A 661 14.09 25.20 -24.22
CA GLN A 661 12.68 25.24 -23.84
C GLN A 661 12.50 24.85 -22.37
N LEU A 662 13.10 23.76 -21.90
CA LEU A 662 13.03 23.38 -20.48
C LEU A 662 13.70 24.42 -19.57
N TYR A 663 14.86 24.97 -19.96
CA TYR A 663 15.52 26.04 -19.23
C TYR A 663 14.62 27.28 -19.08
N SER A 664 13.91 27.65 -20.15
CA SER A 664 12.99 28.80 -20.16
C SER A 664 11.83 28.62 -19.17
N TRP A 665 11.41 27.38 -18.94
CA TRP A 665 10.32 27.06 -18.02
C TRP A 665 10.79 26.94 -16.57
N LEU A 666 11.99 26.40 -16.35
CA LEU A 666 12.48 25.97 -15.03
C LEU A 666 13.50 26.90 -14.38
N ILE A 667 14.28 27.66 -15.14
CA ILE A 667 15.42 28.44 -14.60
C ILE A 667 15.30 29.91 -14.95
N ALA A 668 14.99 30.22 -16.22
CA ALA A 668 14.94 31.60 -16.70
C ALA A 668 14.09 32.56 -15.83
N PRO A 669 12.90 32.18 -15.29
CA PRO A 669 12.10 33.07 -14.46
C PRO A 669 12.78 33.50 -13.16
N ALA A 670 13.72 32.70 -12.64
CA ALA A 670 14.40 32.93 -11.37
C ALA A 670 15.92 33.15 -11.49
N ARG A 671 16.49 33.07 -12.70
CA ARG A 671 17.95 33.15 -12.93
C ARG A 671 18.60 34.32 -12.22
N LEU A 672 18.05 35.52 -12.37
CA LEU A 672 18.56 36.74 -11.74
C LEU A 672 18.57 36.66 -10.20
N ALA A 673 17.55 36.03 -9.61
CA ALA A 673 17.45 35.89 -8.16
C ALA A 673 18.47 34.85 -7.63
N ILE A 674 18.65 33.75 -8.37
CA ILE A 674 19.66 32.72 -8.10
C ILE A 674 21.06 33.34 -8.15
N ASP A 675 21.41 34.07 -9.21
CA ASP A 675 22.72 34.72 -9.35
C ASP A 675 23.01 35.70 -8.20
N ARG A 676 22.01 36.51 -7.82
CA ARG A 676 22.15 37.47 -6.72
C ARG A 676 22.25 36.83 -5.34
N SER A 677 21.79 35.59 -5.18
CA SER A 677 21.89 34.87 -3.91
C SER A 677 23.32 34.39 -3.62
N GLY A 678 24.17 34.31 -4.64
CA GLY A 678 25.51 33.73 -4.52
C GLY A 678 25.51 32.21 -4.40
N ALA A 679 24.43 31.55 -4.84
CA ALA A 679 24.36 30.10 -4.87
C ALA A 679 25.38 29.51 -5.84
N GLU A 680 26.10 28.48 -5.40
CA GLU A 680 27.09 27.73 -6.19
C GLU A 680 26.53 26.36 -6.61
N THR A 681 25.52 25.87 -5.89
CA THR A 681 24.88 24.57 -6.12
C THR A 681 23.37 24.75 -6.33
N LEU A 682 22.82 24.12 -7.36
CA LEU A 682 21.38 23.98 -7.57
C LEU A 682 20.95 22.55 -7.20
N VAL A 683 20.02 22.46 -6.26
CA VAL A 683 19.46 21.19 -5.79
C VAL A 683 18.03 21.08 -6.29
N PHE A 684 17.70 19.98 -6.94
CA PHE A 684 16.37 19.78 -7.51
C PHE A 684 15.60 18.68 -6.77
N VAL A 685 14.36 19.00 -6.41
CA VAL A 685 13.32 18.02 -6.08
C VAL A 685 12.42 17.89 -7.30
N LEU A 686 12.61 16.81 -8.04
CA LEU A 686 12.04 16.62 -9.38
C LEU A 686 10.70 15.88 -9.33
N ASP A 687 9.73 16.36 -10.12
CA ASP A 687 8.39 15.79 -10.22
C ASP A 687 8.12 15.11 -11.56
N GLY A 688 7.51 13.93 -11.50
CA GLY A 688 7.02 13.18 -12.65
C GLY A 688 8.06 13.02 -13.76
N PRO A 689 7.74 13.35 -15.03
CA PRO A 689 8.65 13.18 -16.16
C PRO A 689 10.00 13.88 -16.03
N LEU A 690 10.11 14.94 -15.21
CA LEU A 690 11.35 15.69 -15.03
C LEU A 690 12.42 14.87 -14.30
N GLN A 691 12.06 13.81 -13.57
CA GLN A 691 13.02 12.93 -12.90
C GLN A 691 13.97 12.22 -13.89
N ASN A 692 13.57 12.10 -15.15
CA ASN A 692 14.38 11.50 -16.22
C ASN A 692 15.18 12.54 -17.02
N VAL A 693 15.16 13.82 -16.62
CA VAL A 693 15.86 14.90 -17.30
C VAL A 693 17.20 15.17 -16.61
N PRO A 694 18.34 15.08 -17.32
CA PRO A 694 19.62 15.50 -16.79
C PRO A 694 19.67 17.03 -16.69
N MET A 695 19.38 17.58 -15.51
CA MET A 695 19.31 19.04 -15.29
C MET A 695 20.60 19.77 -15.66
N ALA A 696 21.73 19.07 -15.68
CA ALA A 696 23.02 19.55 -16.19
C ALA A 696 22.99 20.01 -17.66
N THR A 697 22.06 19.50 -18.46
CA THR A 697 21.93 19.79 -19.90
C THR A 697 21.00 20.95 -20.23
N LEU A 698 20.30 21.52 -19.25
CA LEU A 698 19.50 22.72 -19.50
C LEU A 698 20.39 23.81 -20.09
N TYR A 699 19.92 24.46 -21.15
CA TYR A 699 20.74 25.32 -21.99
C TYR A 699 20.13 26.72 -22.04
N ASP A 700 20.91 27.77 -21.84
CA ASP A 700 20.38 29.15 -21.77
C ASP A 700 20.42 29.91 -23.10
N GLY A 701 20.89 29.25 -24.17
CA GLY A 701 21.15 29.84 -25.48
C GLY A 701 22.66 29.98 -25.78
N ASP A 702 23.50 29.98 -24.76
CA ASP A 702 24.97 30.09 -24.86
C ASP A 702 25.69 28.93 -24.18
N ARG A 703 25.26 28.56 -22.96
CA ARG A 703 25.94 27.59 -22.09
C ARG A 703 24.98 26.61 -21.44
N PHE A 704 25.51 25.45 -21.07
CA PHE A 704 24.80 24.48 -20.25
C PHE A 704 24.81 24.90 -18.77
N LEU A 705 23.75 24.55 -18.05
CA LEU A 705 23.56 24.90 -16.63
C LEU A 705 24.70 24.39 -15.74
N VAL A 706 25.27 23.21 -16.07
CA VAL A 706 26.42 22.63 -15.36
C VAL A 706 27.67 23.51 -15.40
N GLU A 707 27.80 24.35 -16.42
CA GLU A 707 28.95 25.26 -16.54
C GLU A 707 28.86 26.40 -15.52
N ASP A 708 27.66 26.72 -15.03
CA ASP A 708 27.42 27.78 -14.04
C ASP A 708 27.34 27.24 -12.61
N TYR A 709 26.68 26.11 -12.40
CA TYR A 709 26.40 25.59 -11.05
C TYR A 709 26.69 24.10 -10.90
N ALA A 710 27.07 23.70 -9.70
CA ALA A 710 27.03 22.29 -9.31
C ALA A 710 25.56 21.84 -9.19
N ILE A 711 25.26 20.60 -9.52
CA ILE A 711 23.88 20.09 -9.58
C ILE A 711 23.75 18.87 -8.69
N GLY A 712 22.74 18.89 -7.81
CA GLY A 712 22.33 17.77 -6.99
C GLY A 712 20.84 17.48 -7.15
N LEU A 713 20.45 16.22 -7.03
CA LEU A 713 19.07 15.77 -7.00
C LEU A 713 18.74 15.24 -5.62
N THR A 714 17.51 15.42 -5.15
CA THR A 714 17.04 14.76 -3.94
C THR A 714 15.56 14.40 -4.09
N PRO A 715 15.14 13.19 -3.67
CA PRO A 715 13.72 12.80 -3.72
C PRO A 715 12.89 13.64 -2.74
N GLY A 716 13.53 14.20 -1.71
CA GLY A 716 12.93 15.06 -0.71
C GLY A 716 14.03 15.45 0.28
N ILE A 717 14.07 16.70 0.68
CA ILE A 717 15.15 17.18 1.56
C ILE A 717 15.12 16.48 2.91
N LYS A 718 13.92 16.14 3.40
CA LYS A 718 13.81 15.48 4.70
C LYS A 718 14.15 14.00 4.66
N LEU A 719 14.16 13.41 3.46
CA LEU A 719 14.40 11.98 3.27
C LEU A 719 15.88 11.61 3.38
N LEU A 720 16.79 12.52 3.01
CA LEU A 720 18.22 12.28 2.97
C LEU A 720 18.95 13.44 3.65
N ASN A 721 19.56 13.17 4.81
CA ASN A 721 20.28 14.17 5.59
C ASN A 721 21.55 14.65 4.85
N PRO A 722 21.61 15.92 4.40
CA PRO A 722 22.79 16.48 3.78
C PRO A 722 23.87 16.66 4.85
N GLN A 723 24.82 15.73 4.89
CA GLN A 723 25.97 15.80 5.80
C GLN A 723 27.24 16.11 5.00
N PRO A 724 28.10 17.02 5.50
CA PRO A 724 29.38 17.33 4.86
C PRO A 724 30.23 16.08 4.66
N TRP A 725 30.77 15.93 3.45
CA TRP A 725 31.71 14.87 3.13
C TRP A 725 33.06 15.12 3.83
N SER A 726 33.65 14.07 4.39
CA SER A 726 35.03 14.09 4.86
C SER A 726 35.84 12.99 4.15
N PRO A 727 36.81 13.35 3.29
CA PRO A 727 37.63 12.37 2.57
C PRO A 727 38.66 11.66 3.46
N LEU A 728 38.59 11.78 4.79
CA LEU A 728 39.50 11.11 5.71
C LEU A 728 39.12 9.62 5.88
N ASN A 729 40.11 8.74 5.65
CA ASN A 729 40.01 7.28 5.79
C ASN A 729 38.88 6.67 4.93
N LEU A 730 38.92 6.90 3.62
CA LEU A 730 37.98 6.31 2.68
C LEU A 730 38.25 4.81 2.51
N LYS A 731 37.29 4.00 2.95
CA LYS A 731 37.25 2.56 2.71
C LYS A 731 36.27 2.30 1.58
N ALA A 732 36.75 1.76 0.47
CA ALA A 732 35.92 1.48 -0.70
C ALA A 732 35.79 -0.03 -0.95
N LEU A 733 34.58 -0.46 -1.30
CA LEU A 733 34.32 -1.75 -1.93
C LEU A 733 34.01 -1.49 -3.40
N ILE A 734 34.84 -2.03 -4.29
CA ILE A 734 34.74 -1.80 -5.73
C ILE A 734 34.47 -3.15 -6.38
N ALA A 735 33.32 -3.27 -7.03
CA ALA A 735 32.91 -4.48 -7.73
C ALA A 735 32.73 -4.18 -9.22
N GLY A 736 33.08 -5.12 -10.10
CA GLY A 736 32.79 -4.94 -11.52
C GLY A 736 32.88 -6.19 -12.38
N ILE A 737 32.24 -6.14 -13.55
CA ILE A 737 32.25 -7.19 -14.57
C ILE A 737 32.78 -6.61 -15.87
N SER A 738 33.96 -7.07 -16.30
CA SER A 738 34.54 -6.65 -17.58
C SER A 738 34.36 -7.67 -18.71
N LYS A 739 34.08 -8.93 -18.36
CA LYS A 739 33.92 -10.04 -19.32
C LYS A 739 32.44 -10.38 -19.51
N ASP A 740 32.09 -10.84 -20.70
CA ASP A 740 30.75 -11.38 -20.93
C ASP A 740 30.60 -12.74 -20.22
N SER A 741 29.62 -12.81 -19.34
CA SER A 741 29.33 -14.00 -18.53
C SER A 741 27.89 -14.51 -18.69
N ASN A 742 26.97 -13.68 -19.20
CA ASN A 742 25.53 -13.96 -19.28
C ASN A 742 24.90 -13.58 -20.64
N GLY A 743 25.70 -13.21 -21.65
CA GLY A 743 25.22 -12.85 -22.98
C GLY A 743 24.73 -11.41 -23.13
N LEU A 744 25.02 -10.55 -22.14
CA LEU A 744 24.72 -9.10 -22.17
C LEU A 744 25.85 -8.27 -22.81
N GLY A 745 26.93 -8.92 -23.24
CA GLY A 745 28.08 -8.29 -23.86
C GLY A 745 29.13 -7.83 -22.84
N ALA A 746 30.40 -7.86 -23.26
CA ALA A 746 31.54 -7.50 -22.43
C ALA A 746 31.67 -5.97 -22.26
N LEU A 747 32.14 -5.54 -21.08
CA LEU A 747 32.49 -4.16 -20.76
C LEU A 747 34.02 -4.06 -20.53
N PRO A 748 34.83 -4.09 -21.60
CA PRO A 748 36.29 -4.25 -21.49
C PRO A 748 37.00 -3.12 -20.73
N PHE A 749 36.41 -1.93 -20.60
CA PHE A 749 36.99 -0.80 -19.87
C PHE A 749 36.59 -0.75 -18.40
N VAL A 750 35.71 -1.63 -17.91
CA VAL A 750 35.42 -1.76 -16.46
C VAL A 750 36.68 -2.06 -15.66
N GLU A 751 37.62 -2.86 -16.20
CA GLU A 751 38.90 -3.10 -15.51
C GLU A 751 39.75 -1.82 -15.45
N THR A 752 39.71 -0.99 -16.49
CA THR A 752 40.36 0.33 -16.51
C THR A 752 39.71 1.29 -15.51
N GLU A 753 38.38 1.30 -15.44
CA GLU A 753 37.60 2.08 -14.47
C GLU A 753 37.95 1.68 -13.03
N VAL A 754 37.90 0.39 -12.71
CA VAL A 754 38.24 -0.13 -11.37
C VAL A 754 39.66 0.28 -10.99
N ASN A 755 40.62 0.13 -11.90
CA ASN A 755 42.01 0.53 -11.66
C ASN A 755 42.14 2.05 -11.43
N ALA A 756 41.46 2.87 -12.24
CA ALA A 756 41.45 4.32 -12.08
C ALA A 756 40.89 4.72 -10.71
N VAL A 757 39.73 4.17 -10.31
CA VAL A 757 39.11 4.44 -9.01
C VAL A 757 40.03 4.02 -7.86
N THR A 758 40.64 2.82 -7.93
CA THR A 758 41.58 2.36 -6.88
C THR A 758 42.82 3.25 -6.75
N SER A 759 43.23 3.96 -7.82
CA SER A 759 44.40 4.83 -7.77
C SER A 759 44.20 6.09 -6.92
N HIS A 760 42.95 6.47 -6.65
CA HIS A 760 42.59 7.62 -5.81
C HIS A 760 42.22 7.23 -4.37
N ILE A 761 42.13 5.93 -4.05
CA ILE A 761 41.66 5.42 -2.74
C ILE A 761 42.65 4.41 -2.17
N ASP A 762 43.32 4.79 -1.08
CA ASP A 762 44.35 3.97 -0.43
C ASP A 762 43.83 2.63 0.12
N ASP A 763 42.57 2.55 0.56
CA ASP A 763 41.97 1.38 1.22
C ASP A 763 40.76 0.83 0.43
N ALA A 764 41.04 0.25 -0.73
CA ALA A 764 40.05 -0.35 -1.62
C ALA A 764 40.06 -1.89 -1.55
N THR A 765 38.88 -2.50 -1.43
CA THR A 765 38.65 -3.93 -1.64
C THR A 765 38.03 -4.13 -3.02
N VAL A 766 38.61 -4.97 -3.87
CA VAL A 766 38.13 -5.20 -5.24
C VAL A 766 37.48 -6.59 -5.37
N LEU A 767 36.35 -6.66 -6.08
CA LEU A 767 35.70 -7.88 -6.57
C LEU A 767 35.52 -7.75 -8.09
N LEU A 768 36.36 -8.41 -8.89
CA LEU A 768 36.29 -8.31 -10.35
C LEU A 768 35.90 -9.65 -10.97
N ASN A 769 35.02 -9.62 -11.97
CA ASN A 769 34.61 -10.77 -12.76
C ASN A 769 34.09 -11.93 -11.89
N ASP A 770 34.73 -13.10 -11.92
CA ASP A 770 34.35 -14.31 -11.17
C ASP A 770 34.41 -14.14 -9.65
N GLN A 771 35.07 -13.10 -9.17
CA GLN A 771 35.08 -12.73 -7.75
C GLN A 771 33.83 -11.93 -7.33
N PHE A 772 33.12 -11.33 -8.29
CA PHE A 772 31.91 -10.56 -8.03
C PHE A 772 30.66 -11.44 -8.13
N THR A 773 30.32 -12.08 -7.02
CA THR A 773 29.08 -12.85 -6.82
C THR A 773 28.22 -12.22 -5.72
N GLN A 774 26.93 -12.54 -5.69
CA GLN A 774 26.01 -12.09 -4.65
C GLN A 774 26.51 -12.48 -3.24
N ALA A 775 26.97 -13.72 -3.10
CA ALA A 775 27.53 -14.21 -1.84
C ALA A 775 28.81 -13.47 -1.43
N ALA A 776 29.72 -13.21 -2.37
CA ALA A 776 30.96 -12.47 -2.08
C ALA A 776 30.68 -11.03 -1.67
N LEU A 777 29.79 -10.33 -2.40
CA LEU A 777 29.35 -8.98 -2.08
C LEU A 777 28.74 -8.91 -0.67
N SER A 778 27.77 -9.80 -0.38
CA SER A 778 27.11 -9.88 0.92
C SER A 778 28.10 -10.12 2.05
N ASN A 779 29.05 -11.05 1.87
CA ASN A 779 30.06 -11.38 2.86
C ASN A 779 31.00 -10.20 3.14
N LYS A 780 31.42 -9.46 2.10
CA LYS A 780 32.28 -8.28 2.27
C LYS A 780 31.56 -7.19 3.05
N LEU A 781 30.35 -6.82 2.65
CA LEU A 781 29.54 -5.79 3.31
C LEU A 781 29.24 -6.13 4.77
N LYS A 782 29.06 -7.41 5.12
CA LYS A 782 28.87 -7.87 6.51
C LYS A 782 30.17 -7.86 7.33
N SER A 783 31.30 -8.13 6.69
CA SER A 783 32.60 -8.28 7.38
C SER A 783 33.26 -6.96 7.75
N ARG A 784 32.93 -5.87 7.04
CA ARG A 784 33.64 -4.60 7.13
C ARG A 784 32.75 -3.45 6.70
N ALA A 785 32.82 -2.33 7.43
CA ALA A 785 32.17 -1.09 7.05
C ALA A 785 32.93 -0.39 5.91
N TYR A 786 32.22 -0.09 4.83
CA TYR A 786 32.68 0.65 3.66
C TYR A 786 31.92 1.97 3.54
N LYS A 787 32.66 3.07 3.33
CA LYS A 787 32.08 4.40 3.08
C LYS A 787 31.70 4.56 1.62
N ILE A 788 32.42 3.90 0.72
CA ILE A 788 32.16 3.93 -0.72
C ILE A 788 31.87 2.51 -1.19
N VAL A 789 30.77 2.35 -1.91
CA VAL A 789 30.47 1.12 -2.66
C VAL A 789 30.36 1.52 -4.11
N HIS A 790 31.26 1.02 -4.96
CA HIS A 790 31.26 1.28 -6.39
C HIS A 790 31.01 -0.03 -7.13
N VAL A 791 30.00 -0.05 -8.00
CA VAL A 791 29.62 -1.23 -8.79
C VAL A 791 29.63 -0.83 -10.26
N ALA A 792 30.52 -1.44 -11.05
CA ALA A 792 30.68 -1.22 -12.48
C ALA A 792 30.25 -2.47 -13.27
N THR A 793 28.98 -2.54 -13.65
CA THR A 793 28.38 -3.73 -14.27
C THR A 793 27.10 -3.36 -15.03
N HIS A 794 26.57 -4.28 -15.82
CA HIS A 794 25.23 -4.12 -16.37
C HIS A 794 24.20 -4.09 -15.24
N GLY A 795 23.31 -3.11 -15.26
CA GLY A 795 22.21 -3.03 -14.32
C GLY A 795 21.01 -2.37 -14.96
N GLN A 796 19.82 -2.68 -14.43
CA GLN A 796 18.57 -2.07 -14.85
C GLN A 796 17.88 -1.47 -13.63
N LEU A 797 17.43 -0.22 -13.73
CA LEU A 797 16.60 0.42 -12.70
C LEU A 797 15.18 0.61 -13.22
N GLY A 798 14.30 -0.31 -12.85
CA GLY A 798 12.92 -0.39 -13.33
C GLY A 798 11.91 0.44 -12.55
N SER A 799 10.68 0.50 -13.07
CA SER A 799 9.56 1.19 -12.39
C SER A 799 8.96 0.34 -11.27
N THR A 800 9.36 -0.92 -11.18
CA THR A 800 9.08 -1.81 -10.06
C THR A 800 10.38 -2.33 -9.43
N PRO A 801 10.37 -2.74 -8.15
CA PRO A 801 11.52 -3.39 -7.53
C PRO A 801 11.95 -4.68 -8.26
N GLU A 802 11.02 -5.44 -8.83
CA GLU A 802 11.28 -6.69 -9.54
C GLU A 802 12.07 -6.48 -10.84
N GLU A 803 11.84 -5.37 -11.53
CA GLU A 803 12.57 -4.97 -12.74
C GLU A 803 13.94 -4.35 -12.44
N THR A 804 14.26 -4.09 -11.17
CA THR A 804 15.50 -3.44 -10.75
C THR A 804 16.54 -4.48 -10.34
N TYR A 805 17.66 -4.57 -11.05
CA TYR A 805 18.71 -5.55 -10.81
C TYR A 805 20.12 -5.07 -11.17
N LEU A 806 21.12 -5.74 -10.58
CA LEU A 806 22.54 -5.63 -10.93
C LEU A 806 23.06 -6.99 -11.40
N LEU A 807 23.88 -6.99 -12.46
CA LEU A 807 24.55 -8.19 -12.94
C LEU A 807 25.77 -8.51 -12.05
N ALA A 808 25.72 -9.67 -11.39
CA ALA A 808 26.89 -10.35 -10.85
C ALA A 808 27.37 -11.44 -11.82
N TRP A 809 28.50 -12.08 -11.55
CA TRP A 809 29.20 -12.95 -12.51
C TRP A 809 28.27 -13.88 -13.29
N ASN A 810 27.41 -14.65 -12.62
CA ASN A 810 26.52 -15.62 -13.27
C ASN A 810 25.07 -15.53 -12.74
N GLU A 811 24.70 -14.40 -12.15
CA GLU A 811 23.41 -14.20 -11.51
C GLU A 811 22.98 -12.72 -11.56
N LEU A 812 21.66 -12.48 -11.54
CA LEU A 812 21.09 -11.15 -11.37
C LEU A 812 20.76 -10.95 -9.89
N ILE A 813 21.28 -9.88 -9.30
CA ILE A 813 20.95 -9.50 -7.93
C ILE A 813 19.79 -8.50 -7.98
N ASN A 814 18.61 -8.89 -7.49
CA ASN A 814 17.45 -7.99 -7.43
C ASN A 814 17.66 -6.87 -6.39
N VAL A 815 17.05 -5.71 -6.60
CA VAL A 815 17.16 -4.57 -5.68
C VAL A 815 16.80 -4.90 -4.23
N ARG A 816 15.85 -5.81 -3.97
CA ARG A 816 15.50 -6.22 -2.61
C ARG A 816 16.70 -6.91 -1.92
N ASP A 817 17.40 -7.77 -2.65
CA ASP A 817 18.60 -8.45 -2.14
C ASP A 817 19.76 -7.47 -1.96
N VAL A 818 19.99 -6.58 -2.93
CA VAL A 818 20.98 -5.50 -2.83
C VAL A 818 20.70 -4.66 -1.57
N ASN A 819 19.46 -4.24 -1.36
CA ASN A 819 19.04 -3.46 -0.20
C ASN A 819 19.29 -4.22 1.10
N GLN A 820 18.92 -5.50 1.20
CA GLN A 820 19.16 -6.32 2.40
C GLN A 820 20.67 -6.43 2.71
N MET A 821 21.51 -6.54 1.68
CA MET A 821 22.97 -6.59 1.83
C MET A 821 23.56 -5.26 2.29
N LEU A 822 23.08 -4.15 1.72
CA LEU A 822 23.55 -2.80 2.07
C LEU A 822 23.05 -2.38 3.46
N GLN A 823 21.84 -2.76 3.85
CA GLN A 823 21.30 -2.53 5.20
C GLN A 823 22.04 -3.30 6.30
N ALA A 824 22.58 -4.49 6.00
CA ALA A 824 23.41 -5.23 6.96
C ALA A 824 24.66 -4.42 7.41
N ASN A 825 25.08 -3.42 6.63
CA ASN A 825 26.17 -2.50 6.95
C ASN A 825 25.74 -1.39 7.94
N LEU A 826 24.44 -1.12 8.11
CA LEU A 826 23.88 -0.11 9.04
C LEU A 826 24.02 -0.48 10.52
N GLY A 827 24.34 -1.75 10.83
CA GLY A 827 24.74 -2.15 12.19
C GLY A 827 26.03 -1.47 12.66
N SER A 828 26.80 -0.88 11.74
CA SER A 828 27.92 0.00 12.03
C SER A 828 27.46 1.46 11.94
N ARG A 829 27.81 2.31 12.92
CA ARG A 829 27.44 3.74 12.96
C ARG A 829 28.02 4.59 11.80
N GLU A 830 28.68 3.98 10.81
CA GLU A 830 29.42 4.60 9.71
C GLU A 830 28.87 4.20 8.33
N GLY A 831 27.54 4.27 8.13
CA GLY A 831 26.84 3.85 6.90
C GLY A 831 27.42 4.39 5.58
N ILE A 832 26.92 3.87 4.44
CA ILE A 832 27.46 4.17 3.11
C ILE A 832 27.31 5.67 2.81
N GLU A 833 28.43 6.34 2.54
CA GLU A 833 28.47 7.76 2.23
C GLU A 833 28.31 8.03 0.73
N LEU A 834 28.74 7.08 -0.12
CA LEU A 834 28.59 7.15 -1.57
C LEU A 834 28.40 5.75 -2.18
N LEU A 835 27.26 5.53 -2.81
CA LEU A 835 27.00 4.41 -3.70
C LEU A 835 27.20 4.86 -5.15
N VAL A 836 28.08 4.22 -5.90
CA VAL A 836 28.27 4.48 -7.33
C VAL A 836 27.77 3.27 -8.11
N LEU A 837 26.75 3.49 -8.94
CA LEU A 837 26.20 2.51 -9.87
C LEU A 837 26.63 2.90 -11.27
N SER A 838 27.78 2.35 -11.68
CA SER A 838 28.38 2.58 -12.98
C SER A 838 27.93 1.52 -13.99
N ALA A 839 27.65 1.97 -15.22
CA ALA A 839 27.12 1.15 -16.32
C ALA A 839 25.68 0.59 -16.13
N CYS A 840 24.89 1.15 -15.21
CA CYS A 840 23.45 0.87 -15.12
C CYS A 840 22.64 1.64 -16.16
N GLU A 841 21.71 0.97 -16.84
CA GLU A 841 20.62 1.61 -17.57
C GLU A 841 19.48 1.93 -16.60
N THR A 842 19.10 3.20 -16.47
CA THR A 842 17.79 3.52 -15.89
C THR A 842 16.73 3.19 -16.93
N ALA A 843 15.76 2.33 -16.58
CA ALA A 843 14.79 1.79 -17.52
C ALA A 843 14.11 2.93 -18.27
N SER A 844 14.29 2.86 -19.58
CA SER A 844 13.69 3.73 -20.56
C SER A 844 12.16 3.52 -20.61
N GLY A 845 11.34 4.36 -19.98
CA GLY A 845 9.98 4.54 -20.52
C GLY A 845 8.80 4.88 -19.63
N ASP A 846 8.91 4.92 -18.30
CA ASP A 846 7.74 5.26 -17.46
C ASP A 846 8.04 6.35 -16.42
N ARG A 847 6.98 7.09 -16.02
CA ARG A 847 6.98 8.18 -15.03
C ARG A 847 7.64 7.79 -13.71
N GLN A 848 7.62 6.51 -13.34
CA GLN A 848 8.14 5.99 -12.06
C GLN A 848 9.60 5.51 -12.13
N SER A 849 10.25 5.52 -13.30
CA SER A 849 11.62 5.01 -13.46
C SER A 849 12.65 5.77 -12.60
N GLY A 850 12.42 7.08 -12.35
CA GLY A 850 13.24 7.91 -11.46
C GLY A 850 13.17 7.50 -9.98
N LEU A 851 12.12 6.78 -9.58
CA LEU A 851 12.01 6.18 -8.24
C LEU A 851 12.91 4.95 -8.08
N GLY A 852 13.36 4.30 -9.16
CA GLY A 852 14.28 3.16 -9.07
C GLY A 852 15.62 3.55 -8.47
N LEU A 853 16.29 4.57 -9.03
CA LEU A 853 17.54 5.10 -8.47
C LEU A 853 17.33 5.70 -7.08
N SER A 854 16.23 6.45 -6.91
CA SER A 854 15.88 7.07 -5.63
C SER A 854 15.61 6.08 -4.53
N GLY A 855 14.95 5.00 -4.88
CA GLY A 855 14.65 3.91 -3.99
C GLY A 855 15.92 3.17 -3.57
N VAL A 856 16.76 2.77 -4.53
CA VAL A 856 18.02 2.05 -4.22
C VAL A 856 18.85 2.87 -3.23
N ALA A 857 18.99 4.17 -3.48
CA ALA A 857 19.74 5.09 -2.62
C ALA A 857 19.21 5.12 -1.17
N ILE A 858 17.90 5.36 -1.02
CA ILE A 858 17.26 5.47 0.30
C ILE A 858 17.34 4.14 1.04
N ARG A 859 17.01 3.02 0.39
CA ARG A 859 17.00 1.71 1.05
C ARG A 859 18.36 1.14 1.36
N ALA A 860 19.36 1.44 0.52
CA ALA A 860 20.75 1.14 0.84
C ALA A 860 21.25 1.88 2.10
N GLY A 861 20.52 2.90 2.55
CA GLY A 861 21.00 3.84 3.55
C GLY A 861 22.22 4.63 3.05
N ALA A 862 22.38 4.71 1.72
CA ALA A 862 23.45 5.47 1.11
C ALA A 862 23.11 6.96 1.19
N ARG A 863 23.98 7.76 1.79
CA ARG A 863 23.76 9.21 1.90
C ARG A 863 23.71 9.89 0.53
N SER A 864 24.55 9.41 -0.39
CA SER A 864 24.59 9.87 -1.77
C SER A 864 24.69 8.68 -2.70
N THR A 865 24.02 8.76 -3.85
CA THR A 865 24.12 7.79 -4.93
C THR A 865 24.44 8.50 -6.23
N LEU A 866 25.49 8.04 -6.92
CA LEU A 866 25.83 8.46 -8.28
C LEU A 866 25.41 7.36 -9.25
N GLY A 867 24.52 7.66 -10.18
CA GLY A 867 24.02 6.70 -11.16
C GLY A 867 23.79 7.31 -12.53
N SER A 868 23.74 6.48 -13.57
CA SER A 868 23.54 6.89 -14.97
C SER A 868 22.09 6.75 -15.44
N LEU A 869 21.56 7.79 -16.08
CA LEU A 869 20.20 7.81 -16.67
C LEU A 869 20.07 6.95 -17.96
N TRP A 870 21.17 6.60 -18.61
CA TRP A 870 21.22 5.72 -19.79
C TRP A 870 22.60 5.06 -19.92
N ALA A 871 22.69 4.01 -20.75
CA ALA A 871 23.95 3.33 -21.04
C ALA A 871 24.95 4.27 -21.73
N ILE A 872 26.15 4.31 -21.18
CA ILE A 872 27.25 5.13 -21.65
C ILE A 872 28.24 4.22 -22.36
N ASN A 873 29.00 4.81 -23.30
CA ASN A 873 30.19 4.15 -23.81
C ASN A 873 31.17 3.86 -22.66
N ASP A 874 31.52 2.59 -22.50
CA ASP A 874 32.38 2.06 -21.42
C ASP A 874 33.75 2.75 -21.31
N GLU A 875 34.40 3.09 -22.43
CA GLU A 875 35.65 3.86 -22.42
C GLU A 875 35.46 5.27 -21.83
N ALA A 876 34.40 5.97 -22.23
CA ALA A 876 34.08 7.29 -21.69
C ALA A 876 33.75 7.24 -20.18
N THR A 877 33.11 6.16 -19.72
CA THR A 877 32.82 5.91 -18.31
C THR A 877 34.10 5.81 -17.48
N ALA A 878 35.10 5.05 -17.94
CA ALA A 878 36.39 4.93 -17.24
C ALA A 878 37.08 6.30 -17.08
N VAL A 879 37.08 7.12 -18.14
CA VAL A 879 37.63 8.48 -18.10
C VAL A 879 36.83 9.40 -17.16
N PHE A 880 35.51 9.32 -17.20
CA PHE A 880 34.64 10.10 -16.32
C PHE A 880 34.88 9.78 -14.85
N MET A 881 34.98 8.49 -14.50
CA MET A 881 35.19 8.05 -13.13
C MET A 881 36.57 8.43 -12.61
N ASP A 882 37.61 8.40 -13.44
CA ASP A 882 38.92 8.92 -13.08
C ASP A 882 38.84 10.39 -12.66
N TYR A 883 38.22 11.25 -13.48
CA TYR A 883 38.04 12.66 -13.15
C TYR A 883 37.17 12.87 -11.91
N PHE A 884 36.07 12.11 -11.77
CA PHE A 884 35.18 12.23 -10.63
C PHE A 884 35.91 11.91 -9.31
N TYR A 885 36.62 10.77 -9.23
CA TYR A 885 37.34 10.38 -8.03
C TYR A 885 38.57 11.27 -7.75
N HIS A 886 39.23 11.76 -8.80
CA HIS A 886 40.29 12.76 -8.66
C HIS A 886 39.80 14.02 -7.94
N HIS A 887 38.61 14.54 -8.30
CA HIS A 887 38.05 15.72 -7.64
C HIS A 887 37.39 15.41 -6.29
N LEU A 888 36.73 14.25 -6.16
CA LEU A 888 36.05 13.83 -4.93
C LEU A 888 37.01 13.67 -3.73
N THR A 889 38.26 13.30 -4.01
CA THR A 889 39.29 13.11 -2.99
C THR A 889 40.03 14.40 -2.61
N GLN A 890 39.75 15.52 -3.29
CA GLN A 890 40.32 16.81 -2.94
C GLN A 890 39.69 17.36 -1.64
N PRO A 891 40.48 18.02 -0.76
CA PRO A 891 39.94 18.62 0.45
C PRO A 891 38.89 19.69 0.14
N GLN A 892 37.80 19.72 0.92
CA GLN A 892 36.72 20.72 0.82
C GLN A 892 35.88 20.68 -0.47
N THR A 893 36.11 19.69 -1.35
CA THR A 893 35.26 19.48 -2.53
C THR A 893 34.00 18.72 -2.15
N THR A 894 32.84 19.29 -2.45
CA THR A 894 31.55 18.61 -2.28
C THR A 894 31.35 17.57 -3.37
N ARG A 895 30.49 16.57 -3.14
CA ARG A 895 30.18 15.56 -4.16
C ARG A 895 29.61 16.19 -5.44
N ALA A 896 28.74 17.19 -5.32
CA ALA A 896 28.17 17.90 -6.47
C ALA A 896 29.22 18.72 -7.23
N ALA A 897 30.19 19.31 -6.53
CA ALA A 897 31.30 20.01 -7.18
C ALA A 897 32.24 19.04 -7.91
N ALA A 898 32.52 17.86 -7.34
CA ALA A 898 33.31 16.81 -7.99
C ALA A 898 32.62 16.29 -9.26
N LEU A 899 31.30 16.05 -9.20
CA LEU A 899 30.50 15.68 -10.36
C LEU A 899 30.60 16.73 -11.46
N ARG A 900 30.33 17.99 -11.13
CA ARG A 900 30.42 19.11 -12.08
C ARG A 900 31.81 19.19 -12.72
N ALA A 901 32.87 19.06 -11.94
CA ALA A 901 34.23 19.14 -12.45
C ALA A 901 34.52 18.03 -13.47
N ALA A 902 34.09 16.79 -13.20
CA ALA A 902 34.21 15.68 -14.15
C ALA A 902 33.38 15.94 -15.43
N GLN A 903 32.16 16.45 -15.29
CA GLN A 903 31.29 16.79 -16.43
C GLN A 903 31.90 17.86 -17.32
N ILE A 904 32.42 18.95 -16.74
CA ILE A 904 33.06 20.04 -17.48
C ILE A 904 34.34 19.54 -18.18
N GLN A 905 35.13 18.69 -17.54
CA GLN A 905 36.34 18.14 -18.16
C GLN A 905 36.02 17.23 -19.36
N LEU A 906 34.97 16.42 -19.30
CA LEU A 906 34.50 15.66 -20.48
C LEU A 906 33.92 16.59 -21.56
N LEU A 907 33.14 17.60 -21.17
CA LEU A 907 32.58 18.59 -22.09
C LEU A 907 33.69 19.34 -22.84
N ALA A 908 34.82 19.64 -22.19
CA ALA A 908 35.98 20.27 -22.81
C ALA A 908 36.80 19.31 -23.71
N ASN A 909 36.66 17.99 -23.54
CA ASN A 909 37.38 17.00 -24.33
C ASN A 909 36.76 16.86 -25.73
N PRO A 910 37.51 17.12 -26.83
CA PRO A 910 37.00 17.03 -28.21
C PRO A 910 36.34 15.69 -28.58
N GLN A 911 36.75 14.59 -27.96
CA GLN A 911 36.18 13.26 -28.19
C GLN A 911 34.81 13.08 -27.51
N TYR A 912 34.59 13.77 -26.38
CA TYR A 912 33.46 13.56 -25.47
C TYR A 912 32.56 14.80 -25.25
N GLN A 913 32.68 15.83 -26.09
CA GLN A 913 31.88 17.07 -25.99
C GLN A 913 30.36 16.85 -25.98
N HIS A 914 29.86 15.81 -26.65
CA HIS A 914 28.43 15.54 -26.71
C HIS A 914 27.89 15.15 -25.32
N PRO A 915 26.73 15.67 -24.88
CA PRO A 915 26.10 15.32 -23.59
C PRO A 915 25.90 13.83 -23.31
N ILE A 916 25.97 12.98 -24.33
CA ILE A 916 25.80 11.52 -24.19
C ILE A 916 26.88 10.92 -23.26
N TYR A 917 28.03 11.59 -23.14
CA TYR A 917 29.17 11.11 -22.37
C TYR A 917 29.24 11.69 -20.95
N TRP A 918 28.79 12.94 -20.73
CA TRP A 918 28.97 13.63 -19.44
C TRP A 918 27.66 13.89 -18.69
N ALA A 919 26.55 14.07 -19.38
CA ALA A 919 25.24 14.28 -18.75
C ALA A 919 24.52 13.05 -18.15
N PRO A 920 24.88 11.78 -18.42
CA PRO A 920 24.10 10.65 -17.93
C PRO A 920 24.16 10.55 -16.39
N TYR A 921 25.31 10.89 -15.79
CA TYR A 921 25.52 10.75 -14.36
C TYR A 921 24.82 11.84 -13.57
N VAL A 922 23.96 11.42 -12.65
CA VAL A 922 23.25 12.28 -11.70
C VAL A 922 23.60 11.90 -10.28
N LEU A 923 23.78 12.91 -9.43
CA LEU A 923 24.02 12.72 -8.00
C LEU A 923 22.71 12.90 -7.26
N LEU A 924 22.30 11.86 -6.56
CA LEU A 924 21.08 11.82 -5.78
C LEU A 924 21.41 11.72 -4.28
N GLY A 925 20.72 12.51 -3.47
CA GLY A 925 20.85 12.52 -2.01
C GLY A 925 21.68 13.69 -1.52
N SER A 926 22.58 13.45 -0.58
CA SER A 926 23.49 14.48 -0.07
C SER A 926 24.40 14.97 -1.19
N TRP A 927 24.36 16.27 -1.48
CA TRP A 927 25.20 16.92 -2.49
C TRP A 927 26.50 17.52 -1.91
N LEU A 928 26.63 17.51 -0.58
CA LEU A 928 27.73 18.07 0.19
C LEU A 928 28.99 17.21 0.20
#